data_AF-A0A6J5ERE0-F1
#
_entry.id   AF-A0A6J5ERE0-F1
#
_cell.length_a   1.000
_cell.length_b   1.000
_cell.length_c   1.000
_cell.angle_alpha   90.00
_cell.angle_beta   90.00
_cell.angle_gamma   90.00
#
_symmetry.space_group_name_H-M   'P 1'
#
loop_
_entity.id
_entity.type
_entity.pdbx_description
1 polymer ?
#
loop_
_entity_poly.entity_id
_entity_poly.type
_entity_poly.pdbx_seq_one_letter_code
_entity_poly.pdbx_strand_id
1 'polypeptide(L)'
;MNISSTIRPSTGTYVGPPHRARLDPASRTSPAKSGPSAPNRGPATASRSNGPLPGATGQELDHLAHTYLVERQQGDRTDIPVQANDARNAHRIAEATAQDLTGYPPEVSGFAPRHAEMLGQLAALPVREARFYAGGAATFQAAFRSATGEQREAIGKQFDQLANAVRDQCAWAMNDPLERVLGVFNTPVGAGYLDSAGQYRLSQLSRLRNRFMTTRTPQQRESLFKSAVALKKNLQSQISNEVDRYGRKQAEDWKAANDDVDRMIREADHVKDDPGKRYELIARQLHTSNPGSGEDPFEERRILAFTQRMQDDPALRDKLSQWHFEAAGKLNSYDVGGPKRYEDILKSLPAAGPDYVRDLADRYDTLLNDTTTRNHSITPEERATKVAGQILEGTARVLLGMTPFAPLSSAFDAHSTLSPSARIGIDLTANLLGMAIDPANAASAALDEAKLFAQAVKEIDAAAEVGSVARTAADAATAGRIAPFSMPASHIDAEQSITGRVMGIPAGYASEVDPGSLQPSASTRGMLEDGNGQSFVPIDGRAYPARYDKTFDTWRVFDPDNPWRPAYPVRLNANNEWVVHGDVGLRGGMMDASAASSPAMSPELKTALEVKDWKSATNTALDDPAYRQAYKAAFEKLPADQQRAIRQWTAVDNGSDSGSGSDSSSGSDSESGSDSGNGSAAAAGSKNYELNKALYTHTPYDGIDKDVSDLIGGLDGLPAPPKQQAHLLRVADVPADYATRFKPGDLITNSPAFMSASSGNEYATYALWDQAAIAGTDHPALAFYDIEARSAKPFLDGIATDASAEREWLFRPNTVFKVKEIGVLPASGPDEKPRVGMRLVEVPVTAALEAKNIYTGQTVKVSPGGPAVEEIVAGPSPAKKQKTG
;
A
#
# COMPACT_ATOMS: atom_id res chain seq x y z
N MET A 1 9.51 44.68 34.58
CA MET A 1 9.01 45.79 33.76
C MET A 1 8.06 45.20 32.73
N ASN A 2 6.76 45.46 32.91
CA ASN A 2 5.68 44.99 32.03
C ASN A 2 5.48 45.98 30.88
N ILE A 3 5.45 45.50 29.64
CA ILE A 3 4.83 46.22 28.52
C ILE A 3 4.02 45.21 27.71
N SER A 4 2.71 45.18 27.95
CA SER A 4 1.71 44.55 27.08
C SER A 4 1.53 45.41 25.83
N SER A 5 1.50 44.79 24.65
CA SER A 5 0.94 45.42 23.45
C SER A 5 -0.27 44.62 22.99
N THR A 6 -1.42 45.29 23.01
CA THR A 6 -2.73 44.79 22.59
C THR A 6 -2.99 45.36 21.20
N ILE A 7 -3.00 44.53 20.16
CA ILE A 7 -3.44 44.93 18.82
C ILE A 7 -4.91 44.53 18.65
N ARG A 8 -5.79 45.52 18.50
CA ARG A 8 -7.20 45.34 18.11
C ARG A 8 -7.29 45.23 16.58
N PRO A 9 -8.09 44.32 16.02
CA PRO A 9 -8.44 44.36 14.61
C PRO A 9 -9.55 45.39 14.33
N SER A 10 -9.42 46.07 13.19
CA SER A 10 -10.30 47.13 12.70
C SER A 10 -11.63 46.55 12.18
N THR A 11 -12.76 47.15 12.57
CA THR A 11 -14.10 46.81 12.07
C THR A 11 -14.32 47.37 10.67
N GLY A 12 -14.14 46.53 9.65
CA GLY A 12 -14.57 46.80 8.28
C GLY A 12 -16.08 46.61 8.13
N THR A 13 -16.78 47.67 7.71
CA THR A 13 -18.24 47.72 7.51
C THR A 13 -18.60 47.03 6.19
N TYR A 14 -19.32 45.92 6.24
CA TYR A 14 -19.88 45.25 5.06
C TYR A 14 -21.25 45.85 4.72
N VAL A 15 -21.36 46.46 3.53
CA VAL A 15 -22.63 46.99 2.98
C VAL A 15 -23.30 45.86 2.19
N GLY A 16 -24.42 45.35 2.70
CA GLY A 16 -25.24 44.34 2.03
C GLY A 16 -26.14 44.94 0.93
N PRO A 17 -26.54 44.14 -0.09
CA PRO A 17 -27.42 44.60 -1.16
C PRO A 17 -28.89 44.69 -0.71
N PRO A 18 -29.71 45.54 -1.34
CA PRO A 18 -31.03 45.92 -0.83
C PRO A 18 -32.10 44.82 -0.98
N HIS A 19 -32.95 44.74 0.05
CA HIS A 19 -34.18 43.97 0.12
C HIS A 19 -35.12 44.25 -1.07
N ARG A 20 -35.51 43.21 -1.80
CA ARG A 20 -36.67 43.23 -2.69
C ARG A 20 -37.96 43.05 -1.91
N ALA A 21 -38.92 43.89 -2.25
CA ALA A 21 -40.22 44.04 -1.63
C ALA A 21 -41.08 42.78 -1.69
N ARG A 22 -41.79 42.56 -0.59
CA ARG A 22 -42.87 41.61 -0.36
C ARG A 22 -44.07 42.00 -1.24
N LEU A 23 -44.54 41.10 -2.10
CA LEU A 23 -45.82 41.22 -2.79
C LEU A 23 -46.72 40.06 -2.35
N ASP A 24 -47.89 40.42 -1.84
CA ASP A 24 -48.98 39.53 -1.44
C ASP A 24 -49.53 38.74 -2.63
N PRO A 25 -49.89 37.45 -2.48
CA PRO A 25 -50.68 36.75 -3.48
C PRO A 25 -52.17 36.90 -3.17
N ALA A 26 -52.82 37.75 -3.98
CA ALA A 26 -54.26 37.80 -4.11
C ALA A 26 -54.79 36.60 -4.91
N SER A 27 -55.92 36.09 -4.43
CA SER A 27 -56.82 35.08 -4.99
C SER A 27 -57.02 35.15 -6.51
N ARG A 28 -56.79 34.04 -7.21
CA ARG A 28 -57.44 33.74 -8.50
C ARG A 28 -57.78 32.25 -8.60
N THR A 29 -59.07 31.97 -8.48
CA THR A 29 -59.76 30.74 -8.88
C THR A 29 -59.98 30.73 -10.40
N SER A 30 -59.72 29.60 -11.06
CA SER A 30 -60.30 29.17 -12.35
C SER A 30 -59.75 27.79 -12.78
N PRO A 31 -60.48 27.01 -13.61
CA PRO A 31 -60.92 25.67 -13.22
C PRO A 31 -60.11 24.50 -13.80
N ALA A 32 -60.17 23.39 -13.07
CA ALA A 32 -59.58 22.11 -13.44
C ALA A 32 -60.32 21.47 -14.64
N LYS A 33 -59.54 21.12 -15.67
CA LYS A 33 -59.94 20.22 -16.75
C LYS A 33 -59.89 18.78 -16.22
N SER A 34 -61.02 18.10 -16.28
CA SER A 34 -61.18 16.68 -16.00
C SER A 34 -60.57 15.81 -17.11
N GLY A 35 -59.71 14.86 -16.71
CA GLY A 35 -59.16 13.77 -17.51
C GLY A 35 -59.13 12.49 -16.66
N PRO A 36 -59.13 11.29 -17.27
CA PRO A 36 -60.01 10.19 -16.86
C PRO A 36 -59.52 9.39 -15.65
N SER A 37 -60.52 8.90 -14.91
CA SER A 37 -60.45 8.05 -13.73
C SER A 37 -59.51 6.85 -13.89
N ALA A 38 -58.56 6.74 -12.95
CA ALA A 38 -57.81 5.52 -12.70
C ALA A 38 -58.73 4.42 -12.11
N PRO A 39 -58.48 3.13 -12.40
CA PRO A 39 -59.34 2.05 -11.96
C PRO A 39 -59.23 1.83 -10.46
N ASN A 40 -60.39 1.67 -9.84
CA ASN A 40 -60.61 1.33 -8.44
C ASN A 40 -59.91 0.01 -8.09
N ARG A 41 -58.73 0.07 -7.44
CA ARG A 41 -58.09 -1.11 -6.83
C ARG A 41 -58.80 -1.41 -5.52
N GLY A 42 -59.51 -2.54 -5.47
CA GLY A 42 -60.11 -3.08 -4.26
C GLY A 42 -59.08 -3.35 -3.14
N PRO A 43 -59.54 -3.59 -1.90
CA PRO A 43 -58.67 -3.76 -0.74
C PRO A 43 -57.68 -4.90 -0.99
N ALA A 44 -56.40 -4.55 -0.98
CA ALA A 44 -55.30 -5.48 -1.14
C ALA A 44 -55.41 -6.57 -0.07
N THR A 45 -55.68 -7.80 -0.50
CA THR A 45 -55.40 -8.99 0.28
C THR A 45 -53.94 -8.96 0.69
N ALA A 46 -53.69 -9.10 2.00
CA ALA A 46 -52.36 -9.12 2.60
C ALA A 46 -51.51 -10.24 1.96
N SER A 47 -50.77 -9.87 0.91
CA SER A 47 -49.75 -10.71 0.30
C SER A 47 -48.71 -10.93 1.38
N ARG A 48 -48.55 -12.19 1.83
CA ARG A 48 -47.45 -12.60 2.72
C ARG A 48 -46.15 -12.13 2.08
N SER A 49 -45.56 -11.07 2.62
CA SER A 49 -44.32 -10.52 2.12
C SER A 49 -43.21 -11.52 2.38
N ASN A 50 -42.81 -12.28 1.36
CA ASN A 50 -41.53 -12.97 1.32
C ASN A 50 -40.41 -11.92 1.16
N GLY A 51 -40.39 -10.93 2.05
CA GLY A 51 -39.29 -9.99 2.16
C GLY A 51 -38.04 -10.72 2.69
N PRO A 52 -36.85 -10.19 2.44
CA PRO A 52 -35.57 -10.84 2.79
C PRO A 52 -35.36 -11.03 4.30
N LEU A 53 -36.19 -10.41 5.15
CA LEU A 53 -36.23 -10.64 6.60
C LEU A 53 -37.43 -11.50 6.98
N PRO A 54 -37.24 -12.78 7.37
CA PRO A 54 -38.33 -13.66 7.76
C PRO A 54 -39.14 -13.10 8.95
N GLY A 55 -40.40 -12.75 8.68
CA GLY A 55 -41.34 -12.30 9.71
C GLY A 55 -41.13 -10.87 10.21
N ALA A 56 -40.35 -10.03 9.51
CA ALA A 56 -40.29 -8.60 9.78
C ALA A 56 -41.42 -7.85 9.04
N THR A 57 -42.00 -6.84 9.68
CA THR A 57 -43.02 -5.97 9.06
C THR A 57 -42.46 -4.57 8.79
N GLY A 58 -43.02 -3.83 7.82
CA GLY A 58 -42.60 -2.45 7.56
C GLY A 58 -42.75 -1.54 8.79
N GLN A 59 -43.83 -1.70 9.56
CA GLN A 59 -44.06 -0.95 10.80
C GLN A 59 -43.00 -1.22 11.86
N GLU A 60 -42.54 -2.47 11.98
CA GLU A 60 -41.44 -2.82 12.89
C GLU A 60 -40.14 -2.13 12.48
N LEU A 61 -39.80 -2.15 11.19
CA LEU A 61 -38.58 -1.51 10.68
C LEU A 61 -38.62 0.01 10.84
N ASP A 62 -39.76 0.63 10.54
CA ASP A 62 -39.98 2.06 10.78
C ASP A 62 -39.86 2.42 12.27
N HIS A 63 -40.37 1.57 13.16
CA HIS A 63 -40.24 1.74 14.60
C HIS A 63 -38.77 1.68 15.04
N LEU A 64 -38.00 0.69 14.58
CA LEU A 64 -36.57 0.58 14.87
C LEU A 64 -35.82 1.84 14.40
N ALA A 65 -36.07 2.26 13.16
CA ALA A 65 -35.46 3.45 12.59
C ALA A 65 -35.76 4.72 13.42
N HIS A 66 -37.03 5.01 13.70
CA HIS A 66 -37.41 6.21 14.44
C HIS A 66 -36.91 6.19 15.89
N THR A 67 -36.85 5.03 16.52
CA THR A 67 -36.51 4.91 17.95
C THR A 67 -35.01 5.01 18.20
N TYR A 68 -34.18 4.41 17.33
CA TYR A 68 -32.75 4.24 17.62
C TYR A 68 -31.81 5.00 16.67
N LEU A 69 -32.25 5.43 15.48
CA LEU A 69 -31.37 6.16 14.54
C LEU A 69 -31.25 7.65 14.83
N VAL A 70 -32.07 8.18 15.74
CA VAL A 70 -32.10 9.60 16.07
C VAL A 70 -31.42 9.83 17.42
N GLU A 71 -30.40 10.69 17.43
CA GLU A 71 -29.75 11.14 18.65
C GLU A 71 -30.30 12.51 19.05
N ARG A 72 -30.96 12.56 20.21
CA ARG A 72 -31.29 13.82 20.89
C ARG A 72 -30.05 14.33 21.60
N GLN A 73 -29.46 15.41 21.11
CA GLN A 73 -28.42 16.09 21.88
C GLN A 73 -29.03 16.71 23.15
N GLN A 74 -28.37 16.51 24.29
CA GLN A 74 -28.78 17.16 25.54
C GLN A 74 -28.60 18.67 25.41
N GLY A 75 -29.71 19.42 25.34
CA GLY A 75 -29.71 20.88 25.34
C GLY A 75 -29.98 21.53 23.97
N ASP A 76 -29.93 20.76 22.88
CA ASP A 76 -30.30 21.24 21.54
C ASP A 76 -31.52 20.47 21.02
N ARG A 77 -32.46 21.18 20.38
CA ARG A 77 -33.72 20.59 19.88
C ARG A 77 -33.55 19.85 18.55
N THR A 78 -32.33 19.75 18.04
CA THR A 78 -32.02 19.13 16.76
C THR A 78 -31.69 17.65 16.95
N ASP A 79 -32.53 16.82 16.34
CA ASP A 79 -32.39 15.38 16.24
C ASP A 79 -31.32 15.06 15.16
N ILE A 80 -30.20 14.44 15.54
CA ILE A 80 -29.11 14.11 14.60
C ILE A 80 -29.17 12.62 14.23
N PRO A 81 -29.29 12.27 12.94
CA PRO A 81 -29.24 10.88 12.49
C PRO A 81 -27.87 10.23 12.73
N VAL A 82 -27.82 8.94 13.08
CA VAL A 82 -26.56 8.17 13.19
C VAL A 82 -25.74 8.23 11.90
N GLN A 83 -26.40 8.29 10.74
CA GLN A 83 -25.77 8.44 9.42
C GLN A 83 -25.06 9.79 9.26
N ALA A 84 -25.44 10.83 10.01
CA ALA A 84 -24.74 12.11 9.97
C ALA A 84 -23.32 12.02 10.53
N ASN A 85 -23.00 11.01 11.36
CA ASN A 85 -21.63 10.76 11.79
C ASN A 85 -20.73 10.25 10.66
N ASP A 86 -21.26 9.41 9.77
CA ASP A 86 -20.53 8.93 8.59
C ASP A 86 -20.23 10.10 7.64
N ALA A 87 -21.21 11.00 7.43
CA ALA A 87 -21.00 12.23 6.66
C ALA A 87 -19.98 13.18 7.31
N ARG A 88 -20.01 13.33 8.65
CA ARG A 88 -19.01 14.12 9.39
C ARG A 88 -17.60 13.52 9.26
N ASN A 89 -17.46 12.21 9.40
CA ASN A 89 -16.18 11.53 9.22
C ASN A 89 -15.69 11.67 7.77
N ALA A 90 -16.58 11.53 6.77
CA ALA A 90 -16.26 11.77 5.37
C ALA A 90 -15.70 13.18 5.14
N HIS A 91 -16.31 14.20 5.75
CA HIS A 91 -15.84 15.58 5.66
C HIS A 91 -14.46 15.77 6.30
N ARG A 92 -14.23 15.22 7.51
CA ARG A 92 -12.91 15.30 8.15
C ARG A 92 -11.82 14.59 7.34
N ILE A 93 -12.14 13.44 6.74
CA ILE A 93 -11.23 12.73 5.83
C ILE A 93 -10.97 13.56 4.58
N ALA A 94 -11.99 14.25 4.05
CA ALA A 94 -11.84 15.17 2.92
C ALA A 94 -10.86 16.31 3.25
N GLU A 95 -10.98 16.92 4.43
CA GLU A 95 -10.08 17.97 4.91
C GLU A 95 -8.64 17.44 5.05
N ALA A 96 -8.47 16.28 5.69
CA ALA A 96 -7.16 15.64 5.83
C ALA A 96 -6.54 15.29 4.47
N THR A 97 -7.34 14.74 3.55
CA THR A 97 -6.87 14.39 2.20
C THR A 97 -6.51 15.64 1.39
N ALA A 98 -7.28 16.73 1.52
CA ALA A 98 -6.96 17.99 0.86
C ALA A 98 -5.62 18.53 1.35
N GLN A 99 -5.33 18.37 2.63
CA GLN A 99 -4.03 18.72 3.21
C GLN A 99 -2.90 17.82 2.69
N ASP A 100 -3.11 16.50 2.57
CA ASP A 100 -2.12 15.58 1.96
C ASP A 100 -1.82 15.91 0.49
N LEU A 101 -2.78 16.55 -0.19
CA LEU A 101 -2.66 17.00 -1.58
C LEU A 101 -2.14 18.44 -1.71
N THR A 102 -1.59 19.02 -0.65
CA THR A 102 -0.88 20.31 -0.75
C THR A 102 0.30 20.17 -1.71
N GLY A 103 0.47 21.12 -2.63
CA GLY A 103 1.51 21.11 -3.67
C GLY A 103 1.17 20.32 -4.93
N TYR A 104 0.03 19.61 -4.96
CA TYR A 104 -0.50 18.96 -6.16
C TYR A 104 -1.19 19.98 -7.08
N PRO A 105 -1.51 19.63 -8.34
CA PRO A 105 -2.30 20.49 -9.20
C PRO A 105 -3.66 20.86 -8.55
N PRO A 106 -4.11 22.13 -8.60
CA PRO A 106 -5.34 22.58 -7.93
C PRO A 106 -6.60 21.79 -8.30
N GLU A 107 -6.67 21.24 -9.51
CA GLU A 107 -7.81 20.42 -9.93
C GLU A 107 -7.87 19.09 -9.17
N VAL A 108 -6.72 18.54 -8.77
CA VAL A 108 -6.60 17.28 -8.03
C VAL A 108 -7.00 17.49 -6.57
N SER A 109 -6.52 18.56 -5.94
CA SER A 109 -6.95 18.93 -4.58
C SER A 109 -8.44 19.30 -4.54
N GLY A 110 -9.00 19.91 -5.60
CA GLY A 110 -10.44 20.16 -5.72
C GLY A 110 -11.30 18.91 -6.01
N PHE A 111 -10.73 17.85 -6.58
CA PHE A 111 -11.43 16.59 -6.83
C PHE A 111 -11.60 15.74 -5.56
N ALA A 112 -10.59 15.73 -4.69
CA ALA A 112 -10.57 14.86 -3.51
C ALA A 112 -11.75 15.06 -2.54
N PRO A 113 -12.20 16.29 -2.21
CA PRO A 113 -13.36 16.49 -1.36
C PRO A 113 -14.65 15.91 -1.95
N ARG A 114 -14.86 16.02 -3.27
CA ARG A 114 -16.01 15.44 -3.95
C ARG A 114 -15.99 13.91 -3.90
N HIS A 115 -14.80 13.32 -4.04
CA HIS A 115 -14.61 11.88 -3.88
C HIS A 115 -14.93 11.41 -2.45
N ALA A 116 -14.38 12.09 -1.45
CA ALA A 116 -14.64 11.78 -0.04
C ALA A 116 -16.12 11.94 0.35
N GLU A 117 -16.80 12.99 -0.15
CA GLU A 117 -18.25 13.17 0.05
C GLU A 117 -19.04 11.97 -0.49
N MET A 118 -18.68 11.48 -1.68
CA MET A 118 -19.33 10.31 -2.27
C MET A 118 -19.08 9.05 -1.43
N LEU A 119 -17.87 8.82 -0.92
CA LEU A 119 -17.60 7.71 0.01
C LEU A 119 -18.47 7.80 1.28
N GLY A 120 -18.74 9.02 1.75
CA GLY A 120 -19.69 9.29 2.83
C GLY A 120 -21.10 8.78 2.54
N GLN A 121 -21.55 8.99 1.29
CA GLN A 121 -22.85 8.52 0.81
C GLN A 121 -22.87 6.99 0.65
N LEU A 122 -21.80 6.36 0.17
CA LEU A 122 -21.74 4.90 -0.01
C LEU A 122 -21.96 4.10 1.27
N ALA A 123 -21.60 4.63 2.44
CA ALA A 123 -21.85 3.97 3.72
C ALA A 123 -23.35 3.78 4.04
N ALA A 124 -24.24 4.55 3.40
CA ALA A 124 -25.68 4.42 3.53
C ALA A 124 -26.31 3.39 2.57
N LEU A 125 -25.58 2.96 1.52
CA LEU A 125 -26.07 2.03 0.51
C LEU A 125 -25.97 0.56 0.95
N PRO A 126 -26.79 -0.34 0.41
CA PRO A 126 -26.57 -1.77 0.59
C PRO A 126 -25.18 -2.18 0.07
N VAL A 127 -24.59 -3.20 0.71
CA VAL A 127 -23.15 -3.53 0.58
C VAL A 127 -22.74 -3.81 -0.87
N ARG A 128 -23.62 -4.40 -1.67
CA ARG A 128 -23.30 -4.75 -3.06
C ARG A 128 -23.20 -3.50 -3.92
N GLU A 129 -24.13 -2.58 -3.76
CA GLU A 129 -24.24 -1.30 -4.44
C GLU A 129 -23.10 -0.38 -3.99
N ALA A 130 -22.85 -0.29 -2.68
CA ALA A 130 -21.72 0.45 -2.12
C ALA A 130 -20.38 0.00 -2.73
N ARG A 131 -20.15 -1.31 -2.86
CA ARG A 131 -18.95 -1.87 -3.50
C ARG A 131 -18.86 -1.51 -4.98
N PHE A 132 -19.94 -1.69 -5.73
CA PHE A 132 -19.98 -1.33 -7.16
C PHE A 132 -19.62 0.14 -7.39
N TYR A 133 -20.25 1.05 -6.65
CA TYR A 133 -19.97 2.48 -6.78
C TYR A 133 -18.58 2.86 -6.24
N ALA A 134 -18.08 2.19 -5.19
CA ALA A 134 -16.73 2.40 -4.69
C ALA A 134 -15.66 2.02 -5.72
N GLY A 135 -15.84 0.90 -6.44
CA GLY A 135 -14.94 0.51 -7.54
C GLY A 135 -14.93 1.54 -8.67
N GLY A 136 -16.10 2.05 -9.04
CA GLY A 136 -16.23 3.17 -9.99
C GLY A 136 -15.54 4.45 -9.50
N ALA A 137 -15.76 4.81 -8.23
CA ALA A 137 -15.14 5.97 -7.58
C ALA A 137 -13.61 5.92 -7.63
N ALA A 138 -13.04 4.78 -7.25
CA ALA A 138 -11.61 4.53 -7.26
C ALA A 138 -11.03 4.61 -8.67
N THR A 139 -11.74 4.05 -9.65
CA THR A 139 -11.34 4.12 -11.07
C THR A 139 -11.27 5.59 -11.55
N PHE A 140 -12.28 6.40 -11.24
CA PHE A 140 -12.27 7.82 -11.58
C PHE A 140 -11.17 8.58 -10.84
N GLN A 141 -10.93 8.28 -9.56
CA GLN A 141 -9.85 8.91 -8.79
C GLN A 141 -8.47 8.63 -9.40
N ALA A 142 -8.20 7.36 -9.74
CA ALA A 142 -6.95 6.96 -10.38
C ALA A 142 -6.79 7.62 -11.76
N ALA A 143 -7.83 7.54 -12.60
CA ALA A 143 -7.81 8.16 -13.93
C ALA A 143 -7.63 9.69 -13.84
N PHE A 144 -8.30 10.35 -12.89
CA PHE A 144 -8.20 11.81 -12.70
C PHE A 144 -6.79 12.22 -12.29
N ARG A 145 -6.14 11.44 -11.42
CA ARG A 145 -4.76 11.68 -10.99
C ARG A 145 -3.76 11.54 -12.14
N SER A 146 -3.93 10.52 -12.98
CA SER A 146 -3.05 10.27 -14.14
C SER A 146 -3.28 11.23 -15.32
N ALA A 147 -4.49 11.76 -15.47
CA ALA A 147 -4.83 12.69 -16.54
C ALA A 147 -4.20 14.09 -16.33
N THR A 148 -4.12 14.88 -17.40
CA THR A 148 -3.76 16.31 -17.37
C THR A 148 -4.67 17.13 -18.29
N GLY A 149 -4.75 18.45 -18.09
CA GLY A 149 -5.50 19.36 -18.96
C GLY A 149 -6.97 18.97 -19.19
N GLU A 150 -7.42 18.99 -20.44
CA GLU A 150 -8.81 18.71 -20.85
C GLU A 150 -9.31 17.31 -20.44
N GLN A 151 -8.40 16.33 -20.34
CA GLN A 151 -8.77 14.98 -19.90
C GLN A 151 -9.28 14.97 -18.46
N ARG A 152 -8.70 15.77 -17.56
CA ARG A 152 -9.20 15.91 -16.18
C ARG A 152 -10.60 16.48 -16.14
N GLU A 153 -10.90 17.49 -16.96
CA GLU A 153 -12.24 18.09 -17.02
C GLU A 153 -13.28 17.06 -17.48
N ALA A 154 -12.96 16.26 -18.50
CA ALA A 154 -13.84 15.20 -19.00
C ALA A 154 -14.11 14.12 -17.94
N ILE A 155 -13.06 13.65 -17.25
CA ILE A 155 -13.17 12.67 -16.16
C ILE A 155 -13.98 13.25 -15.00
N GLY A 156 -13.76 14.53 -14.65
CA GLY A 156 -14.51 15.23 -13.61
C GLY A 156 -16.02 15.28 -13.90
N LYS A 157 -16.43 15.57 -15.14
CA LYS A 157 -17.84 15.57 -15.56
C LYS A 157 -18.48 14.18 -15.44
N GLN A 158 -17.76 13.12 -15.79
CA GLN A 158 -18.24 11.75 -15.66
C GLN A 158 -18.32 11.31 -14.19
N PHE A 159 -17.37 11.74 -13.36
CA PHE A 159 -17.42 11.54 -11.93
C PHE A 159 -18.67 12.21 -11.32
N ASP A 160 -19.03 13.42 -11.76
CA ASP A 160 -20.25 14.10 -11.28
C ASP A 160 -21.53 13.32 -11.64
N GLN A 161 -21.56 12.63 -12.79
CA GLN A 161 -22.67 11.74 -13.15
C GLN A 161 -22.75 10.53 -12.22
N LEU A 162 -21.60 9.91 -11.89
CA LEU A 162 -21.53 8.83 -10.90
C LEU A 162 -22.01 9.31 -9.53
N ALA A 163 -21.55 10.47 -9.08
CA ALA A 163 -21.93 11.05 -7.80
C ALA A 163 -23.44 11.36 -7.73
N ASN A 164 -24.04 11.82 -8.82
CA ASN A 164 -25.49 12.00 -8.90
C ASN A 164 -26.24 10.67 -8.79
N ALA A 165 -25.79 9.62 -9.48
CA ALA A 165 -26.38 8.29 -9.38
C ALA A 165 -26.27 7.72 -7.95
N VAL A 166 -25.13 7.90 -7.28
CA VAL A 166 -24.96 7.53 -5.86
C VAL A 166 -25.93 8.30 -4.99
N ARG A 167 -26.08 9.62 -5.18
CA ARG A 167 -27.01 10.45 -4.41
C ARG A 167 -28.46 9.98 -4.56
N ASP A 168 -28.88 9.63 -5.78
CA ASP A 168 -30.21 9.10 -6.05
C ASP A 168 -30.45 7.75 -5.38
N GLN A 169 -29.45 6.85 -5.41
CA GLN A 169 -29.52 5.56 -4.72
C GLN A 169 -29.54 5.73 -3.19
N CYS A 170 -28.77 6.69 -2.66
CA CYS A 170 -28.79 7.00 -1.23
C CYS A 170 -30.16 7.55 -0.82
N ALA A 171 -30.74 8.45 -1.62
CA ALA A 171 -32.09 8.95 -1.36
C ALA A 171 -33.12 7.81 -1.37
N TRP A 172 -33.00 6.84 -2.29
CA TRP A 172 -33.84 5.65 -2.28
C TRP A 172 -33.63 4.80 -1.02
N ALA A 173 -32.39 4.43 -0.69
CA ALA A 173 -32.06 3.59 0.46
C ALA A 173 -32.46 4.24 1.79
N MET A 174 -32.36 5.56 1.90
CA MET A 174 -32.81 6.32 3.06
C MET A 174 -34.34 6.34 3.18
N ASN A 175 -35.09 6.23 2.08
CA ASN A 175 -36.54 6.21 2.11
C ASN A 175 -37.11 4.79 2.31
N ASP A 176 -36.40 3.74 1.92
CA ASP A 176 -36.79 2.35 2.18
C ASP A 176 -36.57 1.94 3.67
N PRO A 177 -37.60 1.48 4.41
CA PRO A 177 -37.46 1.13 5.83
C PRO A 177 -36.46 0.00 6.11
N LEU A 178 -36.35 -0.98 5.21
CA LEU A 178 -35.42 -2.09 5.37
C LEU A 178 -33.99 -1.61 5.16
N GLU A 179 -33.72 -0.93 4.05
CA GLU A 179 -32.37 -0.47 3.74
C GLU A 179 -31.87 0.54 4.78
N ARG A 180 -32.74 1.42 5.27
CA ARG A 180 -32.41 2.36 6.35
C ARG A 180 -31.96 1.65 7.63
N VAL A 181 -32.62 0.54 8.00
CA VAL A 181 -32.24 -0.31 9.14
C VAL A 181 -30.94 -1.06 8.83
N LEU A 182 -30.80 -1.63 7.64
CA LEU A 182 -29.59 -2.37 7.27
C LEU A 182 -28.34 -1.48 7.19
N GLY A 183 -28.50 -0.19 6.88
CA GLY A 183 -27.42 0.80 6.88
C GLY A 183 -26.69 0.99 8.23
N VAL A 184 -27.31 0.59 9.35
CA VAL A 184 -26.62 0.56 10.67
C VAL A 184 -25.52 -0.48 10.72
N PHE A 185 -25.66 -1.56 9.97
CA PHE A 185 -24.69 -2.64 9.97
C PHE A 185 -23.60 -2.48 8.92
N ASN A 186 -23.67 -1.43 8.11
CA ASN A 186 -22.63 -1.10 7.15
C ASN A 186 -21.39 -0.55 7.85
N THR A 187 -20.23 -0.86 7.28
CA THR A 187 -18.93 -0.32 7.69
C THR A 187 -18.99 1.21 7.78
N PRO A 188 -18.61 1.82 8.92
CA PRO A 188 -18.58 3.27 9.05
C PRO A 188 -17.49 3.87 8.16
N VAL A 189 -17.72 5.11 7.72
CA VAL A 189 -16.76 5.84 6.88
C VAL A 189 -15.48 6.09 7.69
N GLY A 190 -14.33 5.77 7.10
CA GLY A 190 -13.03 5.93 7.75
C GLY A 190 -12.58 4.74 8.59
N ALA A 191 -13.20 3.56 8.45
CA ALA A 191 -12.82 2.36 9.17
C ALA A 191 -11.32 1.96 9.02
N GLY A 192 -10.63 2.43 7.97
CA GLY A 192 -9.18 2.26 7.81
C GLY A 192 -8.32 2.98 8.85
N TYR A 193 -8.87 3.97 9.57
CA TYR A 193 -8.19 4.67 10.67
C TYR A 193 -8.32 3.96 12.02
N LEU A 194 -9.04 2.83 12.08
CA LEU A 194 -9.18 2.06 13.31
C LEU A 194 -7.95 1.17 13.54
N ASP A 195 -7.49 1.15 14.78
CA ASP A 195 -6.52 0.19 15.28
C ASP A 195 -7.08 -1.26 15.28
N SER A 196 -6.24 -2.23 15.65
CA SER A 196 -6.62 -3.64 15.69
C SER A 196 -7.85 -3.91 16.57
N ALA A 197 -8.02 -3.17 17.68
CA ALA A 197 -9.18 -3.29 18.56
C ALA A 197 -10.46 -2.76 17.90
N GLY A 198 -10.36 -1.67 17.13
CA GLY A 198 -11.43 -1.13 16.31
C GLY A 198 -11.80 -2.06 15.15
N GLN A 199 -10.82 -2.68 14.47
CA GLN A 199 -11.09 -3.69 13.43
C GLN A 199 -11.83 -4.90 13.99
N TYR A 200 -11.46 -5.36 15.19
CA TYR A 200 -12.18 -6.41 15.87
C TYR A 200 -13.65 -6.04 16.12
N ARG A 201 -13.90 -4.84 16.63
CA ARG A 201 -15.27 -4.30 16.84
C ARG A 201 -16.03 -4.17 15.52
N LEU A 202 -15.37 -3.83 14.42
CA LEU A 202 -15.98 -3.82 13.09
C LEU A 202 -16.48 -5.22 12.68
N SER A 203 -15.70 -6.27 12.95
CA SER A 203 -16.14 -7.66 12.71
C SER A 203 -17.39 -8.03 13.53
N GLN A 204 -17.53 -7.48 14.74
CA GLN A 204 -18.72 -7.70 15.57
C GLN A 204 -19.97 -7.07 14.96
N LEU A 205 -19.84 -5.94 14.26
CA LEU A 205 -20.96 -5.31 13.55
C LEU A 205 -21.51 -6.22 12.44
N SER A 206 -20.63 -6.88 11.68
CA SER A 206 -21.00 -7.89 10.68
C SER A 206 -21.68 -9.12 11.31
N ARG A 207 -21.20 -9.59 12.47
CA ARG A 207 -21.85 -10.69 13.19
C ARG A 207 -23.26 -10.30 13.68
N LEU A 208 -23.42 -9.07 14.18
CA LEU A 208 -24.74 -8.55 14.57
C LEU A 208 -25.69 -8.49 13.38
N ARG A 209 -25.20 -8.11 12.19
CA ARG A 209 -25.98 -8.14 10.94
C ARG A 209 -26.51 -9.54 10.65
N ASN A 210 -25.64 -10.54 10.61
CA ASN A 210 -26.01 -11.92 10.28
C ASN A 210 -27.04 -12.49 11.28
N ARG A 211 -26.86 -12.17 12.57
CA ARG A 211 -27.84 -12.52 13.61
C ARG A 211 -29.16 -11.79 13.40
N PHE A 212 -29.13 -10.50 13.05
CA PHE A 212 -30.33 -9.71 12.78
C PHE A 212 -31.13 -10.29 11.61
N MET A 213 -30.44 -10.66 10.52
CA MET A 213 -31.05 -11.24 9.32
C MET A 213 -31.71 -12.62 9.54
N THR A 214 -31.20 -13.41 10.50
CA THR A 214 -31.67 -14.77 10.77
C THR A 214 -32.69 -14.85 11.90
N THR A 215 -32.85 -13.78 12.67
CA THR A 215 -33.74 -13.71 13.82
C THR A 215 -35.20 -13.59 13.40
N ARG A 216 -36.07 -14.42 13.99
CA ARG A 216 -37.50 -14.50 13.64
C ARG A 216 -38.41 -13.60 14.48
N THR A 217 -37.99 -13.21 15.68
CA THR A 217 -38.86 -12.44 16.60
C THR A 217 -38.50 -10.95 16.60
N PRO A 218 -39.51 -10.05 16.64
CA PRO A 218 -39.27 -8.61 16.69
C PRO A 218 -38.40 -8.16 17.87
N GLN A 219 -38.62 -8.72 19.06
CA GLN A 219 -37.90 -8.33 20.28
C GLN A 219 -36.40 -8.65 20.20
N GLN A 220 -36.03 -9.77 19.60
CA GLN A 220 -34.63 -10.13 19.39
C GLN A 220 -33.98 -9.25 18.31
N ARG A 221 -34.69 -8.94 17.23
CA ARG A 221 -34.22 -8.00 16.20
C ARG A 221 -33.98 -6.61 16.79
N GLU A 222 -34.90 -6.11 17.59
CA GLU A 222 -34.75 -4.84 18.30
C GLU A 222 -33.51 -4.82 19.20
N SER A 223 -33.31 -5.86 20.01
CA SER A 223 -32.13 -5.96 20.88
C SER A 223 -30.83 -5.97 20.08
N LEU A 224 -30.75 -6.73 18.98
CA LEU A 224 -29.57 -6.79 18.12
C LEU A 224 -29.33 -5.44 17.42
N PHE A 225 -30.39 -4.80 16.95
CA PHE A 225 -30.33 -3.50 16.31
C PHE A 225 -29.82 -2.42 17.27
N LYS A 226 -30.35 -2.38 18.49
CA LYS A 226 -29.88 -1.47 19.55
C LYS A 226 -28.38 -1.67 19.85
N SER A 227 -27.91 -2.92 19.93
CA SER A 227 -26.48 -3.22 20.09
C SER A 227 -25.66 -2.75 18.89
N ALA A 228 -26.15 -2.93 17.66
CA ALA A 228 -25.47 -2.49 16.45
C ALA A 228 -25.36 -0.97 16.36
N VAL A 229 -26.43 -0.23 16.71
CA VAL A 229 -26.42 1.24 16.77
C VAL A 229 -25.37 1.72 17.76
N ALA A 230 -25.34 1.17 18.98
CA ALA A 230 -24.37 1.56 20.00
C ALA A 230 -22.93 1.27 19.56
N LEU A 231 -22.69 0.10 18.97
CA LEU A 231 -21.38 -0.29 18.44
C LEU A 231 -20.94 0.62 17.29
N LYS A 232 -21.81 0.87 16.30
CA LYS A 232 -21.51 1.75 15.16
C LYS A 232 -21.20 3.17 15.63
N LYS A 233 -21.97 3.73 16.58
CA LYS A 233 -21.66 5.05 17.17
C LYS A 233 -20.29 5.09 17.81
N ASN A 234 -19.93 4.05 18.58
CA ASN A 234 -18.61 3.98 19.21
C ASN A 234 -17.49 3.94 18.16
N LEU A 235 -17.64 3.11 17.12
CA LEU A 235 -16.69 3.03 16.00
C LEU A 235 -16.57 4.37 15.27
N GLN A 236 -17.69 5.03 14.95
CA GLN A 236 -17.68 6.35 14.30
C GLN A 236 -16.97 7.41 15.13
N SER A 237 -17.16 7.41 16.46
CA SER A 237 -16.46 8.33 17.36
C SER A 237 -14.96 8.02 17.43
N GLN A 238 -14.57 6.74 17.47
CA GLN A 238 -13.16 6.36 17.42
C GLN A 238 -12.50 6.82 16.12
N ILE A 239 -13.16 6.59 14.98
CA ILE A 239 -12.70 7.06 13.67
C ILE A 239 -12.54 8.58 13.66
N SER A 240 -13.54 9.33 14.15
CA SER A 240 -13.44 10.79 14.22
C SER A 240 -12.21 11.25 15.01
N ASN A 241 -11.91 10.59 16.14
CA ASN A 241 -10.76 10.94 16.98
C ASN A 241 -9.43 10.61 16.30
N GLU A 242 -9.34 9.47 15.59
CA GLU A 242 -8.13 9.06 14.87
C GLU A 242 -7.89 9.94 13.63
N VAL A 243 -8.94 10.30 12.89
CA VAL A 243 -8.83 11.28 11.78
C VAL A 243 -8.40 12.65 12.30
N ASP A 244 -8.92 13.10 13.45
CA ASP A 244 -8.48 14.37 14.06
C ASP A 244 -7.03 14.33 14.54
N ARG A 245 -6.57 13.18 15.07
CA ARG A 245 -5.17 12.99 15.44
C ARG A 245 -4.28 13.04 14.20
N TYR A 246 -4.67 12.34 13.14
CA TYR A 246 -3.98 12.36 11.86
C TYR A 246 -3.88 13.77 11.29
N GLY A 247 -4.99 14.51 11.24
CA GLY A 247 -5.02 15.90 10.74
C GLY A 247 -4.12 16.84 11.54
N ARG A 248 -4.08 16.71 12.88
CA ARG A 248 -3.14 17.50 13.71
C ARG A 248 -1.68 17.19 13.39
N LYS A 249 -1.33 15.90 13.27
CA LYS A 249 0.03 15.49 12.89
C LYS A 249 0.40 16.04 11.51
N GLN A 250 -0.50 15.93 10.52
CA GLN A 250 -0.28 16.54 9.22
C GLN A 250 -0.08 18.06 9.31
N ALA A 251 -0.86 18.76 10.12
CA ALA A 251 -0.70 20.21 10.29
C ALA A 251 0.67 20.59 10.87
N GLU A 252 1.19 19.81 11.82
CA GLU A 252 2.53 19.99 12.38
C GLU A 252 3.61 19.72 11.33
N ASP A 253 3.50 18.60 10.60
CA ASP A 253 4.44 18.22 9.53
C ASP A 253 4.48 19.27 8.41
N TRP A 254 3.31 19.74 7.97
CA TRP A 254 3.20 20.80 6.96
C TRP A 254 3.71 22.14 7.45
N LYS A 255 3.52 22.46 8.74
CA LYS A 255 4.10 23.67 9.32
C LYS A 255 5.64 23.58 9.28
N ALA A 256 6.21 22.45 9.68
CA ALA A 256 7.66 22.24 9.65
C ALA A 256 8.23 22.37 8.23
N ALA A 257 7.57 21.75 7.23
CA ALA A 257 7.97 21.85 5.83
C ALA A 257 7.89 23.32 5.31
N ASN A 258 6.84 24.06 5.66
CA ASN A 258 6.71 25.47 5.30
C ASN A 258 7.76 26.36 5.97
N ASP A 259 8.05 26.13 7.25
CA ASP A 259 9.11 26.85 7.98
C ASP A 259 10.50 26.59 7.34
N ASP A 260 10.72 25.37 6.85
CA ASP A 260 11.93 24.96 6.13
C ASP A 260 12.05 25.69 4.79
N VAL A 261 10.97 25.70 3.98
CA VAL A 261 10.90 26.49 2.74
C VAL A 261 11.19 27.97 2.99
N ASP A 262 10.64 28.53 4.07
CA ASP A 262 10.91 29.90 4.48
C ASP A 262 12.39 30.13 4.85
N ARG A 263 13.03 29.15 5.50
CA ARG A 263 14.48 29.17 5.77
C ARG A 263 15.26 29.16 4.46
N MET A 264 14.95 28.24 3.54
CA MET A 264 15.62 28.11 2.23
C MET A 264 15.59 29.41 1.43
N ILE A 265 14.41 30.05 1.33
CA ILE A 265 14.24 31.32 0.60
C ILE A 265 15.04 32.45 1.27
N ARG A 266 15.08 32.51 2.61
CA ARG A 266 15.90 33.50 3.33
C ARG A 266 17.39 33.28 3.12
N GLU A 267 17.87 32.04 3.19
CA GLU A 267 19.28 31.70 2.96
C GLU A 267 19.71 32.06 1.54
N ALA A 268 18.89 31.76 0.54
CA ALA A 268 19.11 32.21 -0.82
C ALA A 268 19.15 33.74 -0.90
N ASP A 269 18.22 34.45 -0.27
CA ASP A 269 18.21 35.92 -0.26
C ASP A 269 19.50 36.52 0.31
N HIS A 270 20.14 35.87 1.29
CA HIS A 270 21.40 36.33 1.86
C HIS A 270 22.60 36.22 0.90
N VAL A 271 22.50 35.47 -0.20
CA VAL A 271 23.54 35.40 -1.24
C VAL A 271 23.42 36.62 -2.17
N LYS A 272 24.12 37.71 -1.84
CA LYS A 272 24.05 38.97 -2.60
C LYS A 272 25.00 39.03 -3.81
N ASP A 273 26.19 38.43 -3.71
CA ASP A 273 27.27 38.64 -4.68
C ASP A 273 27.33 37.59 -5.81
N ASP A 274 26.50 36.55 -5.74
CA ASP A 274 26.46 35.49 -6.75
C ASP A 274 25.03 35.08 -7.11
N PRO A 275 24.43 35.73 -8.12
CA PRO A 275 23.08 35.41 -8.57
C PRO A 275 22.90 33.95 -9.01
N GLY A 276 23.94 33.32 -9.57
CA GLY A 276 23.91 31.92 -9.99
C GLY A 276 23.85 30.98 -8.78
N LYS A 277 24.74 31.20 -7.79
CA LYS A 277 24.74 30.43 -6.54
C LYS A 277 23.45 30.63 -5.74
N ARG A 278 22.90 31.84 -5.72
CA ARG A 278 21.60 32.12 -5.09
C ARG A 278 20.48 31.28 -5.69
N TYR A 279 20.44 31.23 -7.03
CA TYR A 279 19.43 30.45 -7.75
C TYR A 279 19.63 28.94 -7.54
N GLU A 280 20.88 28.47 -7.57
CA GLU A 280 21.26 27.06 -7.36
C GLU A 280 20.93 26.57 -5.94
N LEU A 281 21.08 27.41 -4.91
CA LEU A 281 20.94 27.02 -3.51
C LEU A 281 19.55 26.44 -3.19
N ILE A 282 18.50 27.03 -3.76
CA ILE A 282 17.14 26.50 -3.58
C ILE A 282 17.03 25.09 -4.18
N ALA A 283 17.49 24.89 -5.42
CA ALA A 283 17.40 23.59 -6.08
C ALA A 283 18.21 22.53 -5.34
N ARG A 284 19.38 22.90 -4.81
CA ARG A 284 20.23 22.01 -4.00
C ARG A 284 19.55 21.58 -2.70
N GLN A 285 18.76 22.46 -2.09
CA GLN A 285 18.01 22.15 -0.86
C GLN A 285 16.71 21.39 -1.13
N LEU A 286 16.19 21.45 -2.36
CA LEU A 286 15.05 20.63 -2.81
C LEU A 286 15.48 19.24 -3.32
N HIS A 287 16.76 19.06 -3.65
CA HIS A 287 17.30 17.77 -4.04
C HIS A 287 17.12 16.74 -2.94
N THR A 288 16.73 15.54 -3.33
CA THR A 288 16.61 14.36 -2.49
C THR A 288 17.04 13.15 -3.31
N SER A 289 17.75 12.20 -2.69
CA SER A 289 18.26 11.03 -3.41
C SER A 289 17.19 9.96 -3.64
N ASN A 290 16.12 9.95 -2.84
CA ASN A 290 15.07 8.92 -2.86
C ASN A 290 13.64 9.54 -2.89
N PRO A 291 13.30 10.41 -3.86
CA PRO A 291 11.97 11.03 -3.85
C PRO A 291 10.86 10.02 -4.17
N GLY A 292 9.75 10.10 -3.41
CA GLY A 292 8.55 9.30 -3.65
C GLY A 292 8.64 7.86 -3.13
N SER A 293 9.69 7.50 -2.39
CA SER A 293 9.80 6.20 -1.72
C SER A 293 9.04 6.16 -0.39
N GLY A 294 8.67 7.32 0.16
CA GLY A 294 8.13 7.46 1.51
C GLY A 294 9.17 7.29 2.62
N GLU A 295 10.46 7.10 2.28
CA GLU A 295 11.55 6.93 3.26
C GLU A 295 11.88 8.26 3.98
N ASP A 296 11.75 9.40 3.29
CA ASP A 296 11.88 10.73 3.88
C ASP A 296 10.63 11.59 3.65
N PRO A 297 9.59 11.40 4.49
CA PRO A 297 8.32 12.10 4.34
C PRO A 297 8.42 13.61 4.66
N PHE A 298 9.54 14.08 5.23
CA PHE A 298 9.78 15.51 5.43
C PHE A 298 10.30 16.16 4.15
N GLU A 299 11.27 15.53 3.48
CA GLU A 299 11.79 16.04 2.21
C GLU A 299 10.73 16.09 1.10
N GLU A 300 9.90 15.05 1.00
CA GLU A 300 8.78 15.03 0.07
C GLU A 300 7.81 16.20 0.33
N ARG A 301 7.47 16.45 1.60
CA ARG A 301 6.62 17.59 1.97
C ARG A 301 7.28 18.94 1.74
N ARG A 302 8.61 19.06 1.90
CA ARG A 302 9.36 20.28 1.58
C ARG A 302 9.24 20.63 0.10
N ILE A 303 9.38 19.65 -0.79
CA ILE A 303 9.22 19.82 -2.25
C ILE A 303 7.80 20.27 -2.58
N LEU A 304 6.81 19.61 -1.99
CA LEU A 304 5.40 19.97 -2.19
C LEU A 304 5.06 21.35 -1.61
N ALA A 305 5.57 21.70 -0.43
CA ALA A 305 5.37 22.99 0.21
C ALA A 305 5.97 24.12 -0.63
N PHE A 306 7.18 23.94 -1.17
CA PHE A 306 7.80 24.89 -2.08
C PHE A 306 6.95 25.07 -3.35
N THR A 307 6.48 23.95 -3.92
CA THR A 307 5.62 23.95 -5.11
C THR A 307 4.30 24.67 -4.85
N GLN A 308 3.63 24.38 -3.73
CA GLN A 308 2.41 25.07 -3.31
C GLN A 308 2.65 26.58 -3.18
N ARG A 309 3.74 26.97 -2.51
CA ARG A 309 4.03 28.39 -2.30
C ARG A 309 4.31 29.11 -3.61
N MET A 310 4.96 28.46 -4.56
CA MET A 310 5.10 28.99 -5.91
C MET A 310 3.75 29.09 -6.65
N GLN A 311 2.77 28.23 -6.40
CA GLN A 311 1.42 28.34 -6.97
C GLN A 311 0.62 29.50 -6.33
N ASP A 312 0.75 29.69 -5.01
CA ASP A 312 -0.10 30.62 -4.25
C ASP A 312 0.45 32.04 -4.13
N ASP A 313 1.77 32.23 -4.14
CA ASP A 313 2.41 33.50 -3.85
C ASP A 313 3.00 34.13 -5.14
N PRO A 314 2.32 35.14 -5.73
CA PRO A 314 2.85 35.87 -6.89
C PRO A 314 4.16 36.58 -6.60
N ALA A 315 4.36 37.07 -5.37
CA ALA A 315 5.58 37.80 -5.01
C ALA A 315 6.79 36.85 -4.95
N LEU A 316 6.60 35.61 -4.49
CA LEU A 316 7.63 34.58 -4.61
C LEU A 316 7.98 34.30 -6.07
N ARG A 317 6.99 34.16 -6.95
CA ARG A 317 7.25 33.97 -8.40
C ARG A 317 8.00 35.14 -9.01
N ASP A 318 7.58 36.37 -8.75
CA ASP A 318 8.27 37.56 -9.27
C ASP A 318 9.72 37.62 -8.79
N LYS A 319 9.94 37.24 -7.52
CA LYS A 319 11.28 37.15 -6.92
C LYS A 319 12.14 36.06 -7.57
N LEU A 320 11.61 34.86 -7.79
CA LEU A 320 12.31 33.77 -8.49
C LEU A 320 12.61 34.13 -9.95
N SER A 321 11.68 34.81 -10.62
CA SER A 321 11.86 35.34 -11.98
C SER A 321 12.96 36.41 -12.02
N GLN A 322 12.98 37.34 -11.06
CA GLN A 322 14.06 38.32 -10.95
C GLN A 322 15.42 37.64 -10.74
N TRP A 323 15.48 36.67 -9.83
CA TRP A 323 16.70 35.91 -9.56
C TRP A 323 17.18 35.13 -10.78
N HIS A 324 16.25 34.56 -11.55
CA HIS A 324 16.54 33.95 -12.85
C HIS A 324 17.15 34.95 -13.82
N PHE A 325 16.56 36.13 -13.99
CA PHE A 325 17.09 37.16 -14.90
C PHE A 325 18.49 37.62 -14.50
N GLU A 326 18.76 37.77 -13.20
CA GLU A 326 20.09 38.14 -12.69
C GLU A 326 21.11 37.02 -12.94
N ALA A 327 20.75 35.76 -12.69
CA ALA A 327 21.60 34.60 -12.97
C ALA A 327 21.88 34.44 -14.49
N ALA A 328 20.82 34.56 -15.30
CA ALA A 328 20.90 34.52 -16.76
C ALA A 328 21.75 35.67 -17.31
N GLY A 329 21.60 36.89 -16.78
CA GLY A 329 22.41 38.04 -17.19
C GLY A 329 23.90 37.81 -16.97
N LYS A 330 24.27 37.23 -15.81
CA LYS A 330 25.65 36.83 -15.52
C LYS A 330 26.14 35.79 -16.53
N LEU A 331 25.39 34.72 -16.76
CA LEU A 331 25.77 33.63 -17.69
C LEU A 331 25.85 34.10 -19.15
N ASN A 332 24.88 34.89 -19.62
CA ASN A 332 24.85 35.47 -20.96
C ASN A 332 26.05 36.40 -21.21
N SER A 333 26.58 37.07 -20.18
CA SER A 333 27.82 37.86 -20.31
C SER A 333 29.06 37.01 -20.67
N TYR A 334 28.95 35.68 -20.52
CA TYR A 334 29.91 34.66 -20.93
C TYR A 334 29.39 33.76 -22.07
N ASP A 335 28.29 34.16 -22.75
CA ASP A 335 27.65 33.40 -23.83
C ASP A 335 27.15 32.00 -23.45
N VAL A 336 26.95 31.77 -22.15
CA VAL A 336 26.31 30.57 -21.60
C VAL A 336 24.83 30.94 -21.39
N GLY A 337 23.90 30.37 -22.15
CA GLY A 337 22.48 30.73 -22.02
C GLY A 337 21.97 30.64 -20.57
N GLY A 338 20.98 31.44 -20.18
CA GLY A 338 20.44 31.43 -18.81
C GLY A 338 19.78 30.11 -18.39
N PRO A 339 19.72 29.79 -17.08
CA PRO A 339 19.25 28.49 -16.58
C PRO A 339 17.75 28.30 -16.84
N LYS A 340 17.22 27.10 -16.64
CA LYS A 340 15.77 26.85 -16.61
C LYS A 340 15.08 27.65 -15.50
N ARG A 341 13.80 27.98 -15.69
CA ARG A 341 12.99 28.73 -14.72
C ARG A 341 12.22 27.80 -13.80
N TYR A 342 12.15 28.14 -12.51
CA TYR A 342 11.23 27.47 -11.56
C TYR A 342 9.77 27.54 -12.02
N GLU A 343 9.36 28.64 -12.65
CA GLU A 343 8.01 28.85 -13.16
C GLU A 343 7.66 27.90 -14.32
N ASP A 344 8.65 27.34 -15.02
CA ASP A 344 8.40 26.37 -16.09
C ASP A 344 7.96 25.00 -15.54
N ILE A 345 8.30 24.70 -14.28
CA ILE A 345 7.78 23.52 -13.55
C ILE A 345 6.28 23.67 -13.35
N LEU A 346 5.80 24.85 -12.93
CA LEU A 346 4.37 25.10 -12.71
C LEU A 346 3.53 25.03 -14.00
N LYS A 347 4.10 25.45 -15.14
CA LYS A 347 3.40 25.37 -16.44
C LYS A 347 3.23 23.93 -16.93
N SER A 348 3.98 22.99 -16.36
CA SER A 348 4.07 21.62 -16.85
C SER A 348 4.15 20.61 -15.71
N LEU A 349 3.33 20.76 -14.66
CA LEU A 349 3.32 19.81 -13.53
C LEU A 349 3.13 18.37 -14.02
N PRO A 350 3.82 17.39 -13.40
CA PRO A 350 3.67 15.99 -13.76
C PRO A 350 2.26 15.47 -13.45
N ALA A 351 1.95 14.28 -13.94
CA ALA A 351 0.71 13.60 -13.60
C ALA A 351 0.68 13.34 -12.08
N ALA A 352 -0.46 13.59 -11.43
CA ALA A 352 -0.63 13.46 -9.98
C ALA A 352 -0.79 12.00 -9.51
N GLY A 353 -0.12 11.08 -10.22
CA GLY A 353 -0.12 9.64 -9.93
C GLY A 353 0.78 9.28 -8.74
N PRO A 354 1.01 7.98 -8.50
CA PRO A 354 1.87 7.49 -7.42
C PRO A 354 3.28 8.08 -7.44
N ASP A 355 3.82 8.35 -8.62
CA ASP A 355 5.18 8.90 -8.81
C ASP A 355 5.22 10.43 -8.85
N TYR A 356 4.14 11.15 -8.51
CA TYR A 356 4.07 12.62 -8.66
C TYR A 356 5.23 13.34 -7.96
N VAL A 357 5.52 12.99 -6.71
CA VAL A 357 6.59 13.64 -5.93
C VAL A 357 7.96 13.33 -6.53
N ARG A 358 8.15 12.10 -7.03
CA ARG A 358 9.36 11.67 -7.75
C ARG A 358 9.56 12.45 -9.04
N ASP A 359 8.56 12.47 -9.91
CA ASP A 359 8.60 13.22 -11.17
C ASP A 359 8.79 14.73 -10.94
N LEU A 360 8.25 15.25 -9.84
CA LEU A 360 8.40 16.63 -9.43
C LEU A 360 9.82 16.90 -8.92
N ALA A 361 10.39 16.01 -8.11
CA ALA A 361 11.78 16.08 -7.67
C ALA A 361 12.74 16.02 -8.86
N ASP A 362 12.52 15.11 -9.82
CA ASP A 362 13.33 15.00 -11.06
C ASP A 362 13.34 16.30 -11.86
N ARG A 363 12.26 17.09 -11.83
CA ARG A 363 12.20 18.42 -12.46
C ARG A 363 13.02 19.46 -11.71
N TYR A 364 13.01 19.42 -10.37
CA TYR A 364 13.89 20.27 -9.57
C TYR A 364 15.36 19.88 -9.74
N ASP A 365 15.67 18.58 -9.83
CA ASP A 365 17.01 18.07 -10.10
C ASP A 365 17.50 18.42 -11.49
N THR A 366 16.60 18.40 -12.48
CA THR A 366 16.91 18.89 -13.82
C THR A 366 17.27 20.38 -13.80
N LEU A 367 16.59 21.18 -12.98
CA LEU A 367 16.90 22.60 -12.80
C LEU A 367 18.22 22.79 -12.05
N LEU A 368 18.49 21.99 -11.01
CA LEU A 368 19.76 21.97 -10.29
C LEU A 368 20.90 21.64 -11.25
N ASN A 369 20.81 20.52 -11.98
CA ASN A 369 21.82 20.09 -12.93
C ASN A 369 22.06 21.13 -14.02
N ASP A 370 21.00 21.74 -14.58
CA ASP A 370 21.13 22.80 -15.57
C ASP A 370 21.83 24.04 -14.98
N THR A 371 21.45 24.46 -13.78
CA THR A 371 22.04 25.62 -13.09
C THR A 371 23.49 25.36 -12.71
N THR A 372 23.78 24.23 -12.05
CA THR A 372 25.12 23.82 -11.63
C THR A 372 26.04 23.62 -12.83
N THR A 373 25.59 22.96 -13.90
CA THR A 373 26.41 22.77 -15.12
C THR A 373 26.75 24.11 -15.76
N ARG A 374 25.77 25.01 -15.90
CA ARG A 374 26.00 26.34 -16.49
C ARG A 374 26.84 27.25 -15.60
N ASN A 375 26.68 27.16 -14.28
CA ASN A 375 27.47 27.92 -13.32
C ASN A 375 28.92 27.38 -13.21
N HIS A 376 29.12 26.07 -13.34
CA HIS A 376 30.45 25.49 -13.49
C HIS A 376 31.07 25.85 -14.84
N SER A 377 30.28 26.00 -15.90
CA SER A 377 30.77 26.57 -17.16
C SER A 377 31.10 28.08 -17.09
N ILE A 378 31.22 28.67 -15.89
CA ILE A 378 31.79 30.00 -15.63
C ILE A 378 32.76 30.07 -14.40
N THR A 379 33.10 28.95 -13.75
CA THR A 379 34.18 28.87 -12.72
C THR A 379 35.08 27.62 -12.87
N PRO A 380 36.34 27.56 -12.37
CA PRO A 380 37.35 28.58 -12.01
C PRO A 380 38.26 29.00 -13.18
N GLU A 381 38.15 28.28 -14.28
CA GLU A 381 39.01 28.36 -15.45
C GLU A 381 38.44 29.31 -16.51
N GLU A 382 37.12 29.57 -16.56
CA GLU A 382 36.53 30.60 -17.43
C GLU A 382 37.00 32.01 -17.12
N ARG A 383 37.65 32.17 -15.96
CA ARG A 383 38.39 33.39 -15.62
C ARG A 383 39.81 33.44 -16.16
N ALA A 384 40.50 32.32 -16.37
CA ALA A 384 41.85 32.33 -16.91
C ALA A 384 41.87 32.75 -18.40
N THR A 385 40.82 32.42 -19.15
CA THR A 385 40.76 32.55 -20.62
C THR A 385 40.07 33.82 -21.13
N LYS A 386 39.09 34.40 -20.42
CA LYS A 386 38.55 35.72 -20.81
C LYS A 386 39.60 36.84 -20.67
N VAL A 387 40.55 36.65 -19.76
CA VAL A 387 41.71 37.53 -19.50
C VAL A 387 42.86 37.31 -20.49
N ALA A 388 43.10 36.08 -20.98
CA ALA A 388 44.09 35.83 -22.04
C ALA A 388 43.62 36.32 -23.42
N GLY A 389 42.31 36.32 -23.69
CA GLY A 389 41.73 36.72 -24.98
C GLY A 389 41.70 38.23 -25.26
N GLN A 390 41.48 39.09 -24.26
CA GLN A 390 41.29 40.54 -24.50
C GLN A 390 42.61 41.34 -24.58
N ILE A 391 43.73 40.79 -24.12
CA ILE A 391 45.05 41.47 -24.07
C ILE A 391 45.91 41.17 -25.32
N LEU A 392 45.76 39.99 -25.94
CA LEU A 392 46.48 39.59 -27.16
C LEU A 392 45.83 40.11 -28.46
N GLU A 393 44.50 40.27 -28.49
CA GLU A 393 43.76 40.65 -29.71
C GLU A 393 43.85 42.16 -30.04
N GLY A 394 44.04 43.02 -29.02
CA GLY A 394 44.19 44.48 -29.19
C GLY A 394 45.59 44.94 -29.59
N THR A 395 46.62 44.16 -29.28
CA THR A 395 48.04 44.57 -29.45
C THR A 395 48.66 44.06 -30.77
N ALA A 396 48.17 42.93 -31.31
CA ALA A 396 48.70 42.34 -32.56
C ALA A 396 48.12 42.93 -33.85
N ARG A 397 46.84 43.36 -33.86
CA ARG A 397 46.18 43.95 -35.06
C ARG A 397 46.66 45.38 -35.38
N VAL A 398 47.18 46.11 -34.39
CA VAL A 398 47.75 47.47 -34.59
C VAL A 398 49.19 47.41 -35.11
N LEU A 399 49.98 46.37 -34.78
CA LEU A 399 51.39 46.25 -35.18
C LEU A 399 51.61 45.59 -36.55
N LEU A 400 50.74 44.67 -37.00
CA LEU A 400 50.89 43.99 -38.30
C LEU A 400 50.17 44.70 -39.47
N GLY A 401 49.15 45.53 -39.18
CA GLY A 401 48.49 46.38 -40.18
C GLY A 401 49.34 47.55 -40.71
N MET A 402 50.53 47.78 -40.13
CA MET A 402 51.45 48.84 -40.54
C MET A 402 52.74 48.31 -41.21
N THR A 403 52.81 47.03 -41.60
CA THR A 403 54.00 46.42 -42.24
C THR A 403 53.64 45.70 -43.55
N PRO A 404 54.57 45.60 -44.54
CA PRO A 404 54.28 45.06 -45.88
C PRO A 404 54.09 43.53 -45.95
N PHE A 405 53.96 42.84 -44.81
CA PHE A 405 53.74 41.39 -44.73
C PHE A 405 52.26 40.98 -44.59
N ALA A 406 51.34 41.83 -45.04
CA ALA A 406 49.90 41.55 -45.09
C ALA A 406 49.49 40.15 -45.64
N PRO A 407 50.22 39.51 -46.60
CA PRO A 407 49.82 38.20 -47.14
C PRO A 407 50.06 36.99 -46.23
N LEU A 408 50.68 37.15 -45.05
CA LEU A 408 50.87 36.06 -44.08
C LEU A 408 49.84 36.07 -42.94
N SER A 409 48.82 36.94 -43.02
CA SER A 409 47.80 37.11 -41.99
C SER A 409 46.82 35.94 -41.84
N SER A 410 46.71 35.05 -42.84
CA SER A 410 45.82 33.88 -42.82
C SER A 410 46.31 32.71 -41.96
N ALA A 411 47.56 32.73 -41.48
CA ALA A 411 48.08 31.70 -40.57
C ALA A 411 47.76 31.95 -39.08
N PHE A 412 47.18 33.11 -38.75
CA PHE A 412 46.82 33.50 -37.38
C PHE A 412 45.30 33.56 -37.14
N ASP A 413 44.51 32.90 -37.99
CA ASP A 413 43.05 33.05 -38.05
C ASP A 413 42.24 32.18 -37.06
N ALA A 414 42.90 31.51 -36.10
CA ALA A 414 42.21 30.55 -35.22
C ALA A 414 41.37 31.18 -34.10
N HIS A 415 41.47 32.50 -33.84
CA HIS A 415 40.69 33.19 -32.80
C HIS A 415 40.16 34.55 -33.24
N SER A 416 39.45 34.59 -34.38
CA SER A 416 38.49 35.67 -34.64
C SER A 416 37.41 35.70 -33.54
N THR A 417 36.84 36.85 -33.23
CA THR A 417 35.69 37.04 -32.30
C THR A 417 34.41 37.51 -33.02
N LEU A 418 34.39 37.48 -34.36
CA LEU A 418 33.18 37.65 -35.17
C LEU A 418 32.19 36.49 -34.97
N SER A 419 30.89 36.71 -35.10
CA SER A 419 29.91 35.61 -35.04
C SER A 419 30.10 34.64 -36.23
N PRO A 420 29.74 33.36 -36.09
CA PRO A 420 29.87 32.35 -37.16
C PRO A 420 29.32 32.80 -38.51
N SER A 421 28.19 33.53 -38.57
CA SER A 421 27.58 34.02 -39.82
C SER A 421 28.40 35.11 -40.54
N ALA A 422 29.20 35.90 -39.82
CA ALA A 422 30.10 36.91 -40.40
C ALA A 422 31.44 36.33 -40.87
N ARG A 423 31.87 35.20 -40.28
CA ARG A 423 33.00 34.39 -40.78
C ARG A 423 32.60 33.58 -42.02
N ILE A 424 31.42 32.96 -41.97
CA ILE A 424 30.86 32.17 -43.07
C ILE A 424 30.58 33.04 -44.31
N GLY A 425 30.18 34.31 -44.17
CA GLY A 425 30.01 35.21 -45.34
C GLY A 425 31.31 35.49 -46.10
N ILE A 426 32.47 35.42 -45.44
CA ILE A 426 33.79 35.67 -46.01
C ILE A 426 34.42 34.38 -46.57
N ASP A 427 34.16 33.22 -45.95
CA ASP A 427 34.73 31.92 -46.37
C ASP A 427 33.84 31.11 -47.33
N LEU A 428 32.51 31.21 -47.25
CA LEU A 428 31.57 30.45 -48.09
C LEU A 428 31.58 30.94 -49.55
N THR A 429 31.95 32.20 -49.79
CA THR A 429 32.09 32.76 -51.14
C THR A 429 33.40 32.34 -51.81
N ALA A 430 34.41 31.91 -51.04
CA ALA A 430 35.73 31.52 -51.54
C ALA A 430 35.87 30.01 -51.83
N ASN A 431 35.16 29.14 -51.08
CA ASN A 431 35.22 27.67 -51.28
C ASN A 431 34.13 27.09 -52.19
N LEU A 432 33.06 27.84 -52.49
CA LEU A 432 31.99 27.40 -53.41
C LEU A 432 32.42 27.42 -54.90
N LEU A 433 33.63 27.88 -55.21
CA LEU A 433 34.13 28.06 -56.58
C LEU A 433 35.23 27.06 -57.01
N GLY A 434 35.56 26.06 -56.19
CA GLY A 434 36.71 25.19 -56.49
C GLY A 434 36.57 23.71 -56.11
N MET A 435 35.90 22.92 -56.97
CA MET A 435 35.80 21.43 -56.97
C MET A 435 34.51 20.93 -56.31
N ALA A 436 33.41 20.54 -56.97
CA ALA A 436 33.21 19.76 -58.20
C ALA A 436 33.86 18.35 -58.17
N ILE A 437 32.97 17.33 -58.19
CA ILE A 437 33.12 15.89 -58.55
C ILE A 437 33.32 14.91 -57.34
N ASP A 438 32.65 13.75 -57.14
CA ASP A 438 31.36 13.11 -57.49
C ASP A 438 31.22 11.81 -56.59
N PRO A 439 30.27 10.87 -56.78
CA PRO A 439 29.21 10.49 -55.83
C PRO A 439 29.45 9.06 -55.29
N ALA A 440 28.76 8.52 -54.31
CA ALA A 440 27.71 7.56 -54.67
C ALA A 440 26.82 7.12 -53.51
N ASN A 441 27.22 7.06 -52.23
CA ASN A 441 26.45 6.21 -51.28
C ASN A 441 26.37 6.61 -49.80
N ALA A 442 26.66 7.85 -49.39
CA ALA A 442 26.65 8.18 -47.95
C ALA A 442 25.40 8.92 -47.44
N ALA A 443 24.58 9.51 -48.32
CA ALA A 443 23.52 10.43 -47.90
C ALA A 443 22.14 9.79 -47.69
N SER A 444 21.87 8.58 -48.17
CA SER A 444 20.55 7.94 -48.06
C SER A 444 20.34 7.15 -46.75
N ALA A 445 21.39 6.58 -46.15
CA ALA A 445 21.25 5.70 -44.99
C ALA A 445 20.87 6.42 -43.68
N ALA A 446 21.31 7.66 -43.48
CA ALA A 446 21.05 8.41 -42.24
C ALA A 446 19.69 9.11 -42.19
N LEU A 447 19.00 9.23 -43.34
CA LEU A 447 17.68 9.87 -43.45
C LEU A 447 16.51 8.90 -43.30
N ASP A 448 16.75 7.59 -43.44
CA ASP A 448 15.71 6.55 -43.35
C ASP A 448 15.51 6.00 -41.92
N GLU A 449 16.55 5.99 -41.06
CA GLU A 449 16.45 5.58 -39.64
C GLU A 449 15.75 6.62 -38.76
N ALA A 450 15.91 7.92 -39.06
CA ALA A 450 15.23 9.00 -38.34
C ALA A 450 13.71 9.04 -38.59
N LYS A 451 13.25 8.51 -39.73
CA LYS A 451 11.82 8.42 -40.06
C LYS A 451 11.13 7.26 -39.34
N LEU A 452 11.80 6.11 -39.19
CA LEU A 452 11.26 4.94 -38.48
C LEU A 452 11.03 5.19 -36.99
N PHE A 453 11.93 5.94 -36.34
CA PHE A 453 11.76 6.34 -34.94
C PHE A 453 10.63 7.36 -34.75
N ALA A 454 10.50 8.34 -35.65
CA ALA A 454 9.40 9.32 -35.63
C ALA A 454 8.03 8.68 -35.93
N GLN A 455 8.00 7.56 -36.65
CA GLN A 455 6.77 6.81 -36.95
C GLN A 455 6.33 5.94 -35.76
N ALA A 456 7.28 5.30 -35.05
CA ALA A 456 7.01 4.53 -33.84
C ALA A 456 6.46 5.39 -32.68
N VAL A 457 6.97 6.62 -32.52
CA VAL A 457 6.46 7.59 -31.53
C VAL A 457 5.04 8.06 -31.86
N LYS A 458 4.71 8.16 -33.16
CA LYS A 458 3.39 8.59 -33.63
C LYS A 458 2.31 7.51 -33.51
N GLU A 459 2.69 6.23 -33.50
CA GLU A 459 1.79 5.09 -33.28
C GLU A 459 1.54 4.80 -31.79
N ILE A 460 2.48 5.18 -30.92
CA ILE A 460 2.33 5.12 -29.45
C ILE A 460 1.35 6.18 -28.94
N ASP A 461 1.36 7.39 -29.51
CA ASP A 461 0.37 8.45 -29.21
C ASP A 461 -1.05 8.11 -29.73
N ALA A 462 -1.15 7.30 -30.80
CA ALA A 462 -2.43 6.85 -31.34
C ALA A 462 -3.07 5.70 -30.54
N ALA A 463 -2.29 5.00 -29.69
CA ALA A 463 -2.75 3.90 -28.86
C ALA A 463 -3.28 4.32 -27.46
N ALA A 464 -3.28 5.63 -27.16
CA ALA A 464 -3.63 6.19 -25.85
C ALA A 464 -5.05 6.81 -25.77
N GLU A 465 -6.04 6.32 -26.52
CA GLU A 465 -7.44 6.72 -26.32
C GLU A 465 -8.09 6.00 -25.12
N VAL A 466 -7.81 6.49 -23.90
CA VAL A 466 -8.48 6.09 -22.65
C VAL A 466 -9.89 6.71 -22.50
N GLY A 467 -10.36 7.46 -23.49
CA GLY A 467 -11.67 8.14 -23.46
C GLY A 467 -12.90 7.26 -23.76
N SER A 468 -12.74 6.09 -24.39
CA SER A 468 -13.88 5.28 -24.86
C SER A 468 -14.54 4.45 -23.74
N VAL A 469 -13.76 3.96 -22.77
CA VAL A 469 -14.24 3.12 -21.67
C VAL A 469 -15.08 3.94 -20.67
N ALA A 470 -14.62 5.14 -20.33
CA ALA A 470 -15.31 6.01 -19.38
C ALA A 470 -16.61 6.60 -19.97
N ARG A 471 -16.65 6.84 -21.30
CA ARG A 471 -17.86 7.25 -22.02
C ARG A 471 -18.88 6.11 -22.10
N THR A 472 -18.43 4.87 -22.30
CA THR A 472 -19.29 3.67 -22.29
C THR A 472 -19.87 3.38 -20.89
N ALA A 473 -19.10 3.61 -19.82
CA ALA A 473 -19.58 3.46 -18.44
C ALA A 473 -20.63 4.51 -18.05
N ALA A 474 -20.45 5.76 -18.48
CA ALA A 474 -21.42 6.85 -18.28
C ALA A 474 -22.74 6.64 -19.06
N ASP A 475 -22.64 6.18 -20.31
CA ASP A 475 -23.82 5.92 -21.15
C ASP A 475 -24.62 4.70 -20.66
N ALA A 476 -23.95 3.67 -20.14
CA ALA A 476 -24.59 2.49 -19.54
C ALA A 476 -25.28 2.79 -18.20
N ALA A 477 -24.70 3.65 -17.36
CA ALA A 477 -25.30 4.11 -16.11
C ALA A 477 -26.54 4.99 -16.33
N THR A 478 -26.53 5.80 -17.40
CA THR A 478 -27.65 6.71 -17.74
C THR A 478 -28.81 5.98 -18.43
N ALA A 479 -28.56 4.86 -19.12
CA ALA A 479 -29.56 4.16 -19.93
C ALA A 479 -30.39 3.09 -19.19
N GLY A 480 -30.08 2.74 -17.93
CA GLY A 480 -30.84 1.75 -17.15
C GLY A 480 -30.92 0.34 -17.78
N ARG A 481 -30.06 0.04 -18.77
CA ARG A 481 -30.02 -1.24 -19.48
C ARG A 481 -28.78 -2.03 -19.04
N ILE A 482 -29.00 -3.05 -18.22
CA ILE A 482 -27.94 -3.90 -17.70
C ILE A 482 -27.62 -5.00 -18.71
N ALA A 483 -26.42 -4.95 -19.28
CA ALA A 483 -25.64 -6.13 -19.65
C ALA A 483 -24.27 -6.02 -18.95
N PRO A 484 -23.71 -7.11 -18.40
CA PRO A 484 -22.49 -7.06 -17.61
C PRO A 484 -21.29 -6.73 -18.52
N PHE A 485 -20.70 -5.54 -18.34
CA PHE A 485 -19.40 -5.19 -18.93
C PHE A 485 -18.26 -5.78 -18.09
N SER A 486 -17.23 -6.26 -18.78
CA SER A 486 -16.03 -6.89 -18.21
C SER A 486 -14.95 -5.82 -17.96
N MET A 487 -14.44 -5.76 -16.72
CA MET A 487 -13.43 -4.81 -16.25
C MET A 487 -12.00 -5.21 -16.70
N PRO A 488 -11.03 -4.26 -16.80
CA PRO A 488 -9.62 -4.57 -17.01
C PRO A 488 -8.99 -5.27 -15.80
N ALA A 489 -8.09 -6.23 -16.07
CA ALA A 489 -7.66 -7.28 -15.13
C ALA A 489 -6.90 -6.79 -13.87
N SER A 490 -6.22 -5.65 -13.91
CA SER A 490 -5.41 -5.16 -12.76
C SER A 490 -6.25 -4.63 -11.58
N HIS A 491 -7.53 -4.36 -11.79
CA HIS A 491 -8.46 -3.93 -10.73
C HIS A 491 -9.26 -5.08 -10.11
N ILE A 492 -9.27 -6.24 -10.79
CA ILE A 492 -9.98 -7.44 -10.36
C ILE A 492 -9.26 -8.11 -9.19
N ASP A 493 -7.93 -8.05 -9.13
CA ASP A 493 -7.14 -8.62 -8.02
C ASP A 493 -7.35 -7.86 -6.68
N ALA A 494 -7.62 -6.55 -6.74
CA ALA A 494 -7.92 -5.71 -5.58
C ALA A 494 -9.37 -5.85 -5.07
N GLU A 495 -10.34 -6.13 -5.95
CA GLU A 495 -11.75 -6.38 -5.55
C GLU A 495 -12.02 -7.85 -5.17
N GLN A 496 -11.28 -8.81 -5.74
CA GLN A 496 -11.50 -10.25 -5.50
C GLN A 496 -10.88 -10.74 -4.18
N SER A 497 -9.84 -10.07 -3.66
CA SER A 497 -9.28 -10.29 -2.32
C SER A 497 -10.22 -9.86 -1.18
N ILE A 498 -11.29 -9.09 -1.47
CA ILE A 498 -12.18 -8.49 -0.46
C ILE A 498 -13.51 -9.24 -0.26
N THR A 499 -13.90 -10.20 -1.13
CA THR A 499 -15.32 -10.67 -1.16
C THR A 499 -15.61 -12.18 -1.12
N GLY A 500 -14.63 -13.09 -1.16
CA GLY A 500 -14.85 -14.53 -0.86
C GLY A 500 -15.87 -15.25 -1.76
N ARG A 501 -16.13 -14.78 -2.98
CA ARG A 501 -17.04 -15.47 -3.93
C ARG A 501 -16.31 -16.50 -4.78
N VAL A 502 -16.98 -17.63 -5.03
CA VAL A 502 -16.57 -18.66 -6.00
C VAL A 502 -16.22 -18.01 -7.34
N MET A 503 -14.99 -18.20 -7.82
CA MET A 503 -14.54 -17.67 -9.11
C MET A 503 -15.45 -18.17 -10.24
N GLY A 504 -16.15 -17.28 -10.92
CA GLY A 504 -16.86 -17.58 -12.16
C GLY A 504 -16.02 -17.18 -13.37
N ILE A 505 -16.07 -17.94 -14.46
CA ILE A 505 -15.39 -17.56 -15.70
C ILE A 505 -16.17 -16.42 -16.36
N PRO A 506 -15.55 -15.29 -16.70
CA PRO A 506 -16.22 -14.20 -17.39
C PRO A 506 -16.90 -14.69 -18.67
N ALA A 507 -18.10 -14.19 -18.93
CA ALA A 507 -18.89 -14.54 -20.12
C ALA A 507 -18.12 -14.33 -21.44
N GLY A 508 -17.17 -13.39 -21.47
CA GLY A 508 -16.34 -13.09 -22.65
C GLY A 508 -15.32 -14.18 -23.01
N TYR A 509 -15.14 -15.22 -22.20
CA TYR A 509 -14.34 -16.39 -22.54
C TYR A 509 -15.18 -17.50 -23.19
N ALA A 510 -16.51 -17.40 -23.14
CA ALA A 510 -17.37 -18.39 -23.76
C ALA A 510 -17.24 -18.29 -25.29
N SER A 511 -17.10 -19.43 -25.94
CA SER A 511 -17.14 -19.51 -27.39
C SER A 511 -18.58 -19.41 -27.88
N GLU A 512 -18.79 -18.89 -29.09
CA GLU A 512 -20.10 -18.89 -29.76
C GLU A 512 -20.51 -20.28 -30.27
N VAL A 513 -19.65 -21.29 -30.13
CA VAL A 513 -19.95 -22.67 -30.52
C VAL A 513 -21.06 -23.23 -29.63
N ASP A 514 -22.13 -23.71 -30.28
CA ASP A 514 -23.24 -24.39 -29.61
C ASP A 514 -22.73 -25.66 -28.92
N PRO A 515 -22.85 -25.79 -27.58
CA PRO A 515 -22.42 -26.99 -26.87
C PRO A 515 -23.05 -28.29 -27.42
N GLY A 516 -24.25 -28.22 -28.00
CA GLY A 516 -24.91 -29.37 -28.63
C GLY A 516 -24.26 -29.85 -29.94
N SER A 517 -23.42 -29.02 -30.55
CA SER A 517 -22.66 -29.37 -31.76
C SER A 517 -21.33 -30.05 -31.47
N LEU A 518 -20.85 -29.97 -30.23
CA LEU A 518 -19.59 -30.56 -29.79
C LEU A 518 -19.77 -32.04 -29.43
N GLN A 519 -18.74 -32.84 -29.65
CA GLN A 519 -18.72 -34.27 -29.30
C GLN A 519 -18.05 -34.47 -27.94
N PRO A 520 -18.48 -35.44 -27.11
CA PRO A 520 -17.74 -35.78 -25.89
C PRO A 520 -16.31 -36.23 -26.21
N SER A 521 -15.33 -35.68 -25.48
CA SER A 521 -13.92 -36.09 -25.60
C SER A 521 -13.75 -37.56 -25.22
N ALA A 522 -13.04 -38.32 -26.05
CA ALA A 522 -12.71 -39.72 -25.75
C ALA A 522 -11.66 -39.83 -24.62
N SER A 523 -10.83 -38.81 -24.44
CA SER A 523 -9.68 -38.82 -23.52
C SER A 523 -9.95 -38.20 -22.16
N THR A 524 -10.96 -37.34 -22.01
CA THR A 524 -11.21 -36.62 -20.75
C THR A 524 -12.69 -36.55 -20.44
N ARG A 525 -13.09 -37.15 -19.32
CA ARG A 525 -14.49 -37.19 -18.88
C ARG A 525 -15.04 -35.77 -18.75
N GLY A 526 -16.25 -35.55 -19.25
CA GLY A 526 -16.95 -34.26 -19.15
C GLY A 526 -16.41 -33.15 -20.06
N MET A 527 -15.31 -33.36 -20.77
CA MET A 527 -14.79 -32.43 -21.77
C MET A 527 -15.52 -32.63 -23.10
N LEU A 528 -15.75 -31.55 -23.83
CA LEU A 528 -16.28 -31.56 -25.18
C LEU A 528 -15.18 -31.23 -26.19
N GLU A 529 -15.26 -31.73 -27.40
CA GLU A 529 -14.32 -31.49 -28.50
C GLU A 529 -15.07 -31.09 -29.77
N ASP A 530 -14.52 -30.15 -30.53
CA ASP A 530 -15.01 -29.83 -31.87
C ASP A 530 -14.40 -30.77 -32.93
N GLY A 531 -14.78 -30.57 -34.20
CA GLY A 531 -14.23 -31.35 -35.31
C GLY A 531 -12.72 -31.16 -35.56
N ASN A 532 -12.10 -30.17 -34.93
CA ASN A 532 -10.67 -29.87 -35.04
C ASN A 532 -9.86 -30.40 -33.84
N GLY A 533 -10.52 -31.02 -32.86
CA GLY A 533 -9.90 -31.51 -31.63
C GLY A 533 -9.62 -30.42 -30.59
N GLN A 534 -10.20 -29.22 -30.73
CA GLN A 534 -10.14 -28.19 -29.70
C GLN A 534 -11.05 -28.61 -28.54
N SER A 535 -10.51 -28.63 -27.33
CA SER A 535 -11.25 -28.99 -26.12
C SER A 535 -12.06 -27.81 -25.58
N PHE A 536 -13.26 -28.09 -25.08
CA PHE A 536 -14.19 -27.15 -24.50
C PHE A 536 -14.79 -27.70 -23.21
N VAL A 537 -14.93 -26.83 -22.22
CA VAL A 537 -15.50 -27.18 -20.92
C VAL A 537 -16.93 -26.61 -20.84
N PRO A 538 -17.97 -27.45 -20.61
CA PRO A 538 -19.34 -26.97 -20.46
C PRO A 538 -19.57 -26.46 -19.04
N ILE A 539 -19.87 -25.16 -18.90
CA ILE A 539 -20.22 -24.52 -17.62
C ILE A 539 -21.44 -23.63 -17.86
N ASP A 540 -22.48 -23.79 -17.04
CA ASP A 540 -23.73 -23.01 -17.11
C ASP A 540 -24.36 -22.95 -18.53
N GLY A 541 -24.28 -24.07 -19.26
CA GLY A 541 -24.84 -24.21 -20.61
C GLY A 541 -24.05 -23.48 -21.71
N ARG A 542 -22.82 -23.06 -21.44
CA ARG A 542 -21.91 -22.44 -22.42
C ARG A 542 -20.64 -23.28 -22.58
N ALA A 543 -20.03 -23.23 -23.77
CA ALA A 543 -18.79 -23.91 -24.08
C ALA A 543 -17.61 -22.95 -23.93
N TYR A 544 -16.65 -23.27 -23.06
CA TYR A 544 -15.46 -22.47 -22.82
C TYR A 544 -14.22 -23.16 -23.40
N PRO A 545 -13.42 -22.52 -24.30
CA PRO A 545 -12.20 -23.11 -24.82
C PRO A 545 -11.24 -23.44 -23.69
N ALA A 546 -10.77 -24.69 -23.65
CA ALA A 546 -9.87 -25.16 -22.62
C ALA A 546 -8.63 -25.83 -23.22
N ARG A 547 -7.51 -25.68 -22.52
CA ARG A 547 -6.27 -26.38 -22.84
C ARG A 547 -5.71 -27.01 -21.58
N TYR A 548 -5.13 -28.19 -21.72
CA TYR A 548 -4.49 -28.87 -20.60
C TYR A 548 -3.09 -28.28 -20.38
N ASP A 549 -2.89 -27.72 -19.20
CA ASP A 549 -1.62 -27.17 -18.77
C ASP A 549 -0.77 -28.27 -18.12
N LYS A 550 0.15 -28.83 -18.92
CA LYS A 550 1.05 -29.91 -18.47
C LYS A 550 1.94 -29.51 -17.30
N THR A 551 2.25 -28.21 -17.14
CA THR A 551 3.13 -27.73 -16.07
C THR A 551 2.45 -27.92 -14.71
N PHE A 552 1.14 -27.68 -14.69
CA PHE A 552 0.34 -27.57 -13.48
C PHE A 552 -0.68 -28.71 -13.32
N ASP A 553 -0.72 -29.66 -14.25
CA ASP A 553 -1.63 -30.81 -14.24
C ASP A 553 -3.10 -30.39 -14.05
N THR A 554 -3.50 -29.32 -14.74
CA THR A 554 -4.85 -28.77 -14.67
C THR A 554 -5.34 -28.32 -16.04
N TRP A 555 -6.65 -28.34 -16.24
CA TRP A 555 -7.28 -27.74 -17.40
C TRP A 555 -7.43 -26.24 -17.16
N ARG A 556 -7.14 -25.43 -18.17
CA ARG A 556 -7.32 -23.98 -18.10
C ARG A 556 -8.23 -23.51 -19.21
N VAL A 557 -9.27 -22.77 -18.82
CA VAL A 557 -10.06 -21.99 -19.77
C VAL A 557 -9.27 -20.76 -20.18
N PHE A 558 -9.14 -20.54 -21.49
CA PHE A 558 -8.37 -19.45 -22.06
C PHE A 558 -9.17 -18.72 -23.14
N ASP A 559 -8.78 -17.48 -23.43
CA ASP A 559 -9.35 -16.70 -24.52
C ASP A 559 -8.50 -16.93 -25.78
N PRO A 560 -9.03 -17.60 -26.82
CA PRO A 560 -8.27 -17.88 -28.04
C PRO A 560 -7.96 -16.62 -28.87
N ASP A 561 -8.78 -15.57 -28.74
CA ASP A 561 -8.62 -14.32 -29.49
C ASP A 561 -7.68 -13.34 -28.77
N ASN A 562 -7.45 -13.54 -27.47
CA ASN A 562 -6.54 -12.74 -26.67
C ASN A 562 -5.65 -13.59 -25.74
N PRO A 563 -4.49 -14.06 -26.23
CA PRO A 563 -3.57 -14.91 -25.46
C PRO A 563 -3.00 -14.26 -24.20
N TRP A 564 -3.08 -12.93 -24.07
CA TRP A 564 -2.56 -12.17 -22.93
C TRP A 564 -3.55 -12.08 -21.77
N ARG A 565 -4.81 -12.50 -21.99
CA ARG A 565 -5.79 -12.55 -20.91
C ARG A 565 -5.49 -13.70 -19.94
N PRO A 566 -5.77 -13.53 -18.62
CA PRO A 566 -5.55 -14.58 -17.63
C PRO A 566 -6.29 -15.88 -17.99
N ALA A 567 -5.68 -17.04 -17.78
CA ALA A 567 -6.34 -18.32 -17.98
C ALA A 567 -6.86 -18.89 -16.64
N TYR A 568 -8.10 -19.35 -16.61
CA TYR A 568 -8.79 -19.81 -15.40
C TYR A 568 -8.66 -21.33 -15.21
N PRO A 569 -8.06 -21.81 -14.11
CA PRO A 569 -7.95 -23.25 -13.85
C PRO A 569 -9.30 -23.87 -13.48
N VAL A 570 -9.63 -25.00 -14.10
CA VAL A 570 -10.91 -25.71 -13.97
C VAL A 570 -10.70 -27.19 -13.73
N ARG A 571 -11.59 -27.79 -12.92
CA ARG A 571 -11.59 -29.23 -12.61
C ARG A 571 -13.01 -29.76 -12.45
N LEU A 572 -13.19 -31.06 -12.58
CA LEU A 572 -14.45 -31.71 -12.21
C LEU A 572 -14.60 -31.75 -10.68
N ASN A 573 -15.79 -31.41 -10.18
CA ASN A 573 -16.18 -31.59 -8.79
C ASN A 573 -16.70 -33.03 -8.54
N ALA A 574 -17.12 -33.32 -7.30
CA ALA A 574 -17.65 -34.64 -6.91
C ALA A 574 -18.95 -35.04 -7.67
N ASN A 575 -19.65 -34.08 -8.26
CA ASN A 575 -20.85 -34.30 -9.06
C ASN A 575 -20.55 -34.50 -10.57
N ASN A 576 -19.27 -34.53 -10.96
CA ASN A 576 -18.81 -34.49 -12.36
C ASN A 576 -19.21 -33.22 -13.11
N GLU A 577 -19.30 -32.08 -12.42
CA GLU A 577 -19.50 -30.77 -13.03
C GLU A 577 -18.18 -30.01 -13.04
N TRP A 578 -17.90 -29.29 -14.12
CA TRP A 578 -16.71 -28.45 -14.19
C TRP A 578 -16.88 -27.20 -13.35
N VAL A 579 -15.92 -26.95 -12.46
CA VAL A 579 -15.87 -25.77 -11.62
C VAL A 579 -14.49 -25.12 -11.74
N VAL A 580 -14.46 -23.79 -11.68
CA VAL A 580 -13.20 -23.06 -11.49
C VAL A 580 -12.68 -23.39 -10.10
N HIS A 581 -11.38 -23.63 -10.00
CA HIS A 581 -10.73 -23.81 -8.71
C HIS A 581 -9.64 -22.77 -8.49
N GLY A 582 -9.33 -22.47 -7.23
CA GLY A 582 -8.23 -21.55 -6.87
C GLY A 582 -6.85 -22.20 -6.89
N ASP A 583 -6.77 -23.53 -7.09
CA ASP A 583 -5.49 -24.23 -7.17
C ASP A 583 -4.80 -23.90 -8.51
N VAL A 584 -3.92 -22.90 -8.47
CA VAL A 584 -3.14 -22.39 -9.61
C VAL A 584 -1.97 -23.30 -10.01
N GLY A 585 -1.89 -24.52 -9.45
CA GLY A 585 -0.92 -25.52 -9.86
C GLY A 585 0.40 -25.53 -9.08
N LEU A 586 0.46 -24.89 -7.91
CA LEU A 586 1.54 -25.21 -6.98
C LEU A 586 1.27 -26.61 -6.43
N ARG A 587 1.87 -27.63 -7.07
CA ARG A 587 1.67 -29.07 -6.82
C ARG A 587 1.58 -29.41 -5.32
N GLY A 588 0.36 -29.56 -4.82
CA GLY A 588 0.05 -30.08 -3.49
C GLY A 588 -1.10 -31.06 -3.58
N GLY A 589 -0.80 -32.35 -3.78
CA GLY A 589 -1.80 -33.40 -3.90
C GLY A 589 -2.61 -33.58 -2.60
N MET A 590 -3.93 -33.37 -2.66
CA MET A 590 -4.87 -33.88 -1.67
C MET A 590 -5.43 -35.21 -2.17
N MET A 591 -5.12 -36.29 -1.45
CA MET A 591 -5.87 -37.54 -1.53
C MET A 591 -7.09 -37.47 -0.60
N ASP A 592 -8.19 -38.07 -1.03
CA ASP A 592 -9.40 -38.28 -0.24
C ASP A 592 -9.07 -38.94 1.11
N ALA A 593 -9.32 -38.22 2.20
CA ALA A 593 -9.19 -38.73 3.55
C ALA A 593 -10.31 -39.75 3.82
N SER A 594 -10.05 -41.04 3.54
CA SER A 594 -10.87 -42.11 4.10
C SER A 594 -10.77 -42.03 5.62
N ALA A 595 -11.91 -41.93 6.29
CA ALA A 595 -12.05 -41.84 7.74
C ALA A 595 -11.55 -43.11 8.44
N ALA A 596 -10.24 -43.24 8.61
CA ALA A 596 -9.69 -43.98 9.73
C ALA A 596 -9.88 -43.11 10.97
N SER A 597 -10.60 -43.61 11.98
CA SER A 597 -10.90 -42.90 13.22
C SER A 597 -9.63 -42.34 13.86
N SER A 598 -9.38 -41.04 13.70
CA SER A 598 -8.32 -40.38 14.45
C SER A 598 -8.62 -40.55 15.95
N PRO A 599 -7.61 -40.87 16.78
CA PRO A 599 -7.80 -40.94 18.21
C PRO A 599 -8.41 -39.63 18.73
N ALA A 600 -9.29 -39.73 19.74
CA ALA A 600 -9.94 -38.56 20.32
C ALA A 600 -8.87 -37.59 20.84
N MET A 601 -8.94 -36.35 20.37
CA MET A 601 -8.06 -35.24 20.77
C MET A 601 -8.20 -34.97 22.28
N SER A 602 -7.08 -34.78 22.97
CA SER A 602 -7.08 -34.47 24.40
C SER A 602 -7.71 -33.10 24.68
N PRO A 603 -8.28 -32.88 25.88
CA PRO A 603 -8.80 -31.57 26.27
C PRO A 603 -7.76 -30.45 26.20
N GLU A 604 -6.50 -30.75 26.52
CA GLU A 604 -5.40 -29.77 26.46
C GLU A 604 -5.11 -29.36 25.02
N LEU A 605 -4.98 -30.34 24.10
CA LEU A 605 -4.72 -30.04 22.69
C LEU A 605 -5.89 -29.28 22.06
N LYS A 606 -7.12 -29.65 22.41
CA LYS A 606 -8.31 -28.92 21.99
C LYS A 606 -8.30 -27.47 22.47
N THR A 607 -7.93 -27.25 23.73
CA THR A 607 -7.81 -25.90 24.31
C THR A 607 -6.76 -25.07 23.57
N ALA A 608 -5.60 -25.66 23.24
CA ALA A 608 -4.56 -24.99 22.45
C ALA A 608 -5.04 -24.62 21.04
N LEU A 609 -5.82 -25.49 20.39
CA LEU A 609 -6.38 -25.24 19.06
C LEU A 609 -7.50 -24.19 19.04
N GLU A 610 -8.28 -24.11 20.11
CA GLU A 610 -9.34 -23.10 20.26
C GLU A 610 -8.78 -21.74 20.72
N VAL A 611 -7.59 -21.73 21.34
CA VAL A 611 -6.80 -20.58 21.84
C VAL A 611 -7.45 -19.77 22.95
N LYS A 612 -8.77 -19.55 22.87
CA LYS A 612 -9.56 -18.64 23.72
C LYS A 612 -9.30 -18.82 25.22
N ASP A 613 -9.26 -20.07 25.67
CA ASP A 613 -9.10 -20.42 27.08
C ASP A 613 -7.70 -20.95 27.42
N TRP A 614 -6.78 -20.95 26.45
CA TRP A 614 -5.39 -21.38 26.67
C TRP A 614 -4.65 -20.35 27.54
N LYS A 615 -4.00 -20.84 28.60
CA LYS A 615 -3.23 -20.01 29.54
C LYS A 615 -2.03 -20.78 30.04
N SER A 616 -0.87 -20.11 30.06
CA SER A 616 0.32 -20.65 30.70
C SER A 616 0.35 -20.30 32.19
N ALA A 617 0.58 -21.31 33.04
CA ALA A 617 0.88 -21.09 34.45
C ALA A 617 2.23 -20.36 34.66
N THR A 618 3.11 -20.38 33.66
CA THR A 618 4.44 -19.76 33.73
C THR A 618 4.37 -18.23 33.76
N ASN A 619 3.25 -17.64 33.33
CA ASN A 619 3.01 -16.20 33.40
C ASN A 619 3.15 -15.65 34.83
N THR A 620 2.69 -16.38 35.85
CA THR A 620 2.84 -15.97 37.24
C THR A 620 4.30 -15.89 37.68
N ALA A 621 5.18 -16.73 37.13
CA ALA A 621 6.61 -16.67 37.42
C ALA A 621 7.30 -15.47 36.74
N LEU A 622 6.84 -15.07 35.53
CA LEU A 622 7.35 -13.88 34.84
C LEU A 622 6.93 -12.58 35.52
N ASP A 623 5.80 -12.61 36.22
CA ASP A 623 5.24 -11.49 36.96
C ASP A 623 5.78 -11.41 38.41
N ASP A 624 6.55 -12.40 38.88
CA ASP A 624 7.20 -12.39 40.20
C ASP A 624 8.29 -11.29 40.26
N PRO A 625 8.16 -10.28 41.14
CA PRO A 625 9.14 -9.22 41.28
C PRO A 625 10.57 -9.72 41.55
N ALA A 626 10.72 -10.80 42.32
CA ALA A 626 12.03 -11.35 42.64
C ALA A 626 12.70 -11.96 41.40
N TYR A 627 11.94 -12.68 40.58
CA TYR A 627 12.43 -13.19 39.30
C TYR A 627 12.77 -12.07 38.33
N ARG A 628 11.90 -11.07 38.17
CA ARG A 628 12.15 -9.90 37.30
C ARG A 628 13.43 -9.15 37.69
N GLN A 629 13.65 -8.95 38.99
CA GLN A 629 14.87 -8.31 39.49
C GLN A 629 16.12 -9.15 39.20
N ALA A 630 16.06 -10.46 39.44
CA ALA A 630 17.17 -11.37 39.13
C ALA A 630 17.47 -11.41 37.62
N TYR A 631 16.43 -11.44 36.79
CA TYR A 631 16.53 -11.39 35.34
C TYR A 631 17.16 -10.08 34.87
N LYS A 632 16.70 -8.93 35.36
CA LYS A 632 17.29 -7.62 35.03
C LYS A 632 18.78 -7.56 35.38
N ALA A 633 19.14 -7.99 36.59
CA ALA A 633 20.53 -8.01 37.03
C ALA A 633 21.41 -8.97 36.22
N ALA A 634 20.84 -10.06 35.67
CA ALA A 634 21.54 -10.95 34.78
C ALA A 634 21.71 -10.35 33.38
N PHE A 635 20.66 -9.73 32.84
CA PHE A 635 20.69 -9.04 31.55
C PHE A 635 21.72 -7.90 31.54
N GLU A 636 21.76 -7.07 32.59
CA GLU A 636 22.73 -5.98 32.73
C GLU A 636 24.19 -6.45 32.83
N LYS A 637 24.43 -7.71 33.20
CA LYS A 637 25.77 -8.32 33.25
C LYS A 637 26.22 -8.92 31.92
N LEU A 638 25.32 -9.05 30.94
CA LEU A 638 25.67 -9.53 29.62
C LEU A 638 26.59 -8.52 28.91
N PRO A 639 27.54 -8.97 28.07
CA PRO A 639 28.24 -8.10 27.13
C PRO A 639 27.27 -7.26 26.29
N ALA A 640 27.67 -6.04 25.93
CA ALA A 640 26.82 -5.09 25.20
C ALA A 640 26.27 -5.68 23.89
N ASP A 641 27.07 -6.45 23.17
CA ASP A 641 26.63 -7.09 21.92
C ASP A 641 25.57 -8.18 22.14
N GLN A 642 25.64 -8.91 23.25
CA GLN A 642 24.61 -9.91 23.60
C GLN A 642 23.31 -9.24 24.06
N GLN A 643 23.40 -8.14 24.82
CA GLN A 643 22.22 -7.33 25.16
C GLN A 643 21.54 -6.79 23.90
N ARG A 644 22.35 -6.30 22.96
CA ARG A 644 21.89 -5.78 21.66
C ARG A 644 21.23 -6.87 20.82
N ALA A 645 21.84 -8.06 20.72
CA ALA A 645 21.29 -9.19 19.99
C ALA A 645 19.92 -9.63 20.54
N ILE A 646 19.77 -9.69 21.87
CA ILE A 646 18.47 -9.99 22.51
C ILE A 646 17.43 -8.92 22.16
N ARG A 647 17.77 -7.63 22.26
CA ARG A 647 16.81 -6.54 21.97
C ARG A 647 16.43 -6.47 20.50
N GLN A 648 17.40 -6.66 19.59
CA GLN A 648 17.18 -6.65 18.15
C GLN A 648 16.37 -7.86 17.67
N TRP A 649 16.38 -8.97 18.42
CA TRP A 649 15.51 -10.11 18.14
C TRP A 649 14.02 -9.72 18.23
N THR A 650 13.66 -8.92 19.23
CA THR A 650 12.27 -8.51 19.51
C THR A 650 11.93 -7.09 19.10
N ALA A 651 12.86 -6.40 18.44
CA ALA A 651 12.57 -5.11 17.88
C ALA A 651 11.44 -5.29 16.87
N VAL A 652 10.23 -4.88 17.22
CA VAL A 652 9.18 -4.71 16.22
C VAL A 652 9.63 -3.52 15.40
N ASP A 653 9.68 -3.69 14.08
CA ASP A 653 9.86 -2.57 13.17
C ASP A 653 8.61 -1.70 13.27
N ASN A 654 8.57 -0.88 14.32
CA ASN A 654 7.61 0.19 14.48
C ASN A 654 8.01 1.21 13.42
N GLY A 655 7.58 0.99 12.18
CA GLY A 655 7.83 1.83 11.01
C GLY A 655 7.20 3.23 11.12
N SER A 656 7.27 3.86 12.30
CA SER A 656 6.63 5.11 12.63
C SER A 656 7.46 6.08 13.47
N ASP A 657 8.68 5.76 13.95
CA ASP A 657 9.41 6.66 14.88
C ASP A 657 10.95 6.71 14.79
N SER A 658 11.57 6.41 13.63
CA SER A 658 13.02 6.56 13.47
C SER A 658 13.51 8.00 13.20
N GLY A 659 12.66 9.01 13.40
CA GLY A 659 13.01 10.42 13.16
C GLY A 659 12.57 11.34 14.29
N SER A 660 13.28 11.33 15.44
CA SER A 660 13.58 12.50 16.27
C SER A 660 13.87 12.12 17.72
N GLY A 661 15.10 11.69 17.99
CA GLY A 661 15.70 11.69 19.32
C GLY A 661 16.84 12.71 19.38
N SER A 662 16.52 14.01 19.40
CA SER A 662 17.49 15.07 19.69
C SER A 662 17.42 15.40 21.18
N ASP A 663 18.33 14.80 21.95
CA ASP A 663 18.64 15.18 23.32
C ASP A 663 19.02 16.66 23.40
N SER A 664 18.23 17.44 24.14
CA SER A 664 18.66 18.75 24.63
C SER A 664 19.27 18.57 26.02
N SER A 665 20.59 18.61 26.07
CA SER A 665 21.38 18.62 27.29
C SER A 665 21.10 19.88 28.14
N SER A 666 20.78 19.68 29.42
CA SER A 666 21.26 20.55 30.49
C SER A 666 22.74 20.24 30.71
N GLY A 667 23.60 21.26 30.60
CA GLY A 667 25.05 21.10 30.49
C GLY A 667 25.77 20.58 31.73
N SER A 668 26.95 20.01 31.48
CA SER A 668 28.12 20.17 32.31
C SER A 668 29.35 19.83 31.48
N ASP A 669 30.30 20.76 31.42
CA ASP A 669 31.61 20.61 30.81
C ASP A 669 32.40 19.46 31.47
N SER A 670 32.91 18.54 30.65
CA SER A 670 34.15 17.84 30.96
C SER A 670 34.80 17.34 29.66
N GLU A 671 35.93 17.95 29.35
CA GLU A 671 36.92 17.46 28.38
C GLU A 671 37.46 16.10 28.83
N SER A 672 37.50 15.10 27.94
CA SER A 672 38.54 14.04 27.93
C SER A 672 38.16 12.90 26.96
N GLY A 673 39.04 12.65 25.98
CA GLY A 673 39.25 11.31 25.44
C GLY A 673 38.57 11.00 24.11
N SER A 674 39.28 11.32 23.03
CA SER A 674 39.09 10.75 21.71
C SER A 674 39.23 9.22 21.74
N ASP A 675 38.15 8.52 21.42
CA ASP A 675 38.27 7.20 20.77
C ASP A 675 37.24 7.09 19.64
N SER A 676 37.79 7.04 18.43
CA SER A 676 37.10 7.08 17.16
C SER A 676 36.69 5.68 16.75
N GLY A 677 35.41 5.38 16.93
CA GLY A 677 34.74 4.17 16.45
C GLY A 677 33.25 4.41 16.21
N ASN A 678 32.90 5.54 15.59
CA ASN A 678 31.52 5.96 15.37
C ASN A 678 30.98 5.33 14.07
N GLY A 679 30.69 4.03 14.11
CA GLY A 679 29.77 3.41 13.16
C GLY A 679 28.37 3.83 13.56
N SER A 680 27.70 4.63 12.73
CA SER A 680 26.33 5.07 12.97
C SER A 680 25.47 3.86 13.32
N ALA A 681 24.77 3.92 14.45
CA ALA A 681 23.68 3.00 14.77
C ALA A 681 22.56 3.20 13.75
N ALA A 682 22.76 2.70 12.54
CA ALA A 682 21.74 2.56 11.53
C ALA A 682 20.58 1.81 12.17
N ALA A 683 19.37 2.30 11.96
CA ALA A 683 18.12 1.74 12.45
C ALA A 683 18.14 0.22 12.31
N ALA A 684 18.47 -0.48 13.40
CA ALA A 684 18.65 -1.91 13.36
C ALA A 684 17.27 -2.53 13.37
N GLY A 685 16.74 -2.77 12.17
CA GLY A 685 15.49 -3.48 11.96
C GLY A 685 15.48 -4.83 12.69
N SER A 686 14.30 -5.40 12.85
CA SER A 686 14.09 -6.69 13.52
C SER A 686 15.02 -7.77 12.92
N LYS A 687 15.96 -8.32 13.69
CA LYS A 687 16.88 -9.35 13.17
C LYS A 687 16.28 -10.75 13.13
N ASN A 688 15.15 -10.99 13.81
CA ASN A 688 14.55 -12.32 13.92
C ASN A 688 14.26 -12.95 12.55
N TYR A 689 13.56 -12.23 11.67
CA TYR A 689 13.19 -12.76 10.36
C TYR A 689 14.42 -13.03 9.47
N GLU A 690 15.34 -12.06 9.36
CA GLU A 690 16.53 -12.18 8.52
C GLU A 690 17.44 -13.31 8.98
N LEU A 691 17.70 -13.39 10.29
CA LEU A 691 18.54 -14.43 10.88
C LEU A 691 17.93 -15.82 10.68
N ASN A 692 16.66 -16.01 11.03
CA ASN A 692 16.00 -17.32 10.83
C ASN A 692 15.90 -17.70 9.35
N LYS A 693 15.62 -16.75 8.46
CA LYS A 693 15.58 -17.00 7.01
C LYS A 693 16.94 -17.44 6.49
N ALA A 694 18.02 -16.75 6.87
CA ALA A 694 19.37 -17.11 6.48
C ALA A 694 19.75 -18.53 6.99
N LEU A 695 19.38 -18.85 8.23
CA LEU A 695 19.58 -20.18 8.82
C LEU A 695 18.80 -21.27 8.06
N TYR A 696 17.52 -21.08 7.76
CA TYR A 696 16.72 -22.08 7.04
C TYR A 696 17.17 -22.28 5.59
N THR A 697 17.53 -21.19 4.91
CA THR A 697 17.90 -21.21 3.49
C THR A 697 19.36 -21.54 3.25
N HIS A 698 20.15 -21.72 4.32
CA HIS A 698 21.61 -21.87 4.25
C HIS A 698 22.27 -20.77 3.41
N THR A 699 21.73 -19.55 3.50
CA THR A 699 22.21 -18.38 2.76
C THR A 699 22.76 -17.38 3.78
N PRO A 700 24.01 -17.57 4.27
CA PRO A 700 24.59 -16.72 5.30
C PRO A 700 24.78 -15.29 4.78
N TYR A 701 24.68 -14.32 5.69
CA TYR A 701 25.08 -12.93 5.45
C TYR A 701 26.32 -12.59 6.30
N ASP A 702 27.02 -11.51 5.94
CA ASP A 702 28.20 -11.04 6.65
C ASP A 702 27.88 -10.76 8.13
N GLY A 703 28.48 -11.52 9.04
CA GLY A 703 28.28 -11.37 10.48
C GLY A 703 27.22 -12.29 11.10
N ILE A 704 26.59 -13.19 10.33
CA ILE A 704 25.61 -14.15 10.86
C ILE A 704 26.14 -14.96 12.04
N ASP A 705 27.40 -15.40 12.01
CA ASP A 705 28.00 -16.21 13.06
C ASP A 705 28.11 -15.44 14.37
N LYS A 706 28.45 -14.15 14.27
CA LYS A 706 28.49 -13.25 15.42
C LYS A 706 27.09 -13.03 15.97
N ASP A 707 26.09 -12.79 15.12
CA ASP A 707 24.70 -12.63 15.55
C ASP A 707 24.16 -13.88 16.25
N VAL A 708 24.39 -15.07 15.69
CA VAL A 708 24.02 -16.37 16.31
C VAL A 708 24.73 -16.54 17.65
N SER A 709 26.04 -16.33 17.68
CA SER A 709 26.87 -16.49 18.89
C SER A 709 26.46 -15.50 19.99
N ASP A 710 26.24 -14.23 19.65
CA ASP A 710 25.84 -13.20 20.60
C ASP A 710 24.44 -13.48 21.17
N LEU A 711 23.49 -13.90 20.33
CA LEU A 711 22.15 -14.27 20.78
C LEU A 711 22.17 -15.52 21.66
N ILE A 712 22.89 -16.58 21.28
CA ILE A 712 23.05 -17.78 22.11
C ILE A 712 23.70 -17.44 23.46
N GLY A 713 24.81 -16.69 23.43
CA GLY A 713 25.51 -16.25 24.63
C GLY A 713 24.62 -15.41 25.55
N GLY A 714 23.83 -14.50 24.96
CA GLY A 714 22.82 -13.74 25.69
C GLY A 714 21.79 -14.63 26.37
N LEU A 715 21.22 -15.59 25.65
CA LEU A 715 20.27 -16.57 26.19
C LEU A 715 20.89 -17.43 27.30
N ASP A 716 22.17 -17.78 27.20
CA ASP A 716 22.92 -18.52 28.23
C ASP A 716 23.06 -17.75 29.54
N GLY A 717 23.30 -16.44 29.47
CA GLY A 717 23.43 -15.61 30.66
C GLY A 717 22.11 -15.27 31.36
N LEU A 718 20.96 -15.54 30.74
CA LEU A 718 19.65 -15.25 31.31
C LEU A 718 19.13 -16.37 32.24
N PRO A 719 18.55 -16.03 33.40
CA PRO A 719 18.03 -17.03 34.34
C PRO A 719 16.75 -17.66 33.81
N ALA A 720 16.65 -18.99 33.91
CA ALA A 720 15.36 -19.67 33.74
C ALA A 720 14.46 -19.42 34.97
N PRO A 721 13.13 -19.38 34.82
CA PRO A 721 12.24 -19.31 35.97
C PRO A 721 12.40 -20.53 36.89
N PRO A 722 12.32 -20.35 38.21
CA PRO A 722 12.60 -21.41 39.16
C PRO A 722 11.59 -22.57 39.08
N LYS A 723 12.11 -23.79 38.91
CA LYS A 723 11.41 -25.08 39.13
C LYS A 723 10.17 -25.37 38.26
N GLN A 724 9.94 -24.64 37.16
CA GLN A 724 8.79 -24.89 36.29
C GLN A 724 9.23 -25.29 34.88
N GLN A 725 8.67 -26.40 34.39
CA GLN A 725 8.57 -26.63 32.96
C GLN A 725 7.64 -25.55 32.41
N ALA A 726 8.13 -24.74 31.46
CA ALA A 726 7.33 -23.68 30.89
C ALA A 726 6.29 -24.29 29.94
N HIS A 727 5.08 -23.76 29.94
CA HIS A 727 4.02 -24.21 29.03
C HIS A 727 3.78 -23.11 28.00
N LEU A 728 4.12 -23.37 26.74
CA LEU A 728 4.22 -22.37 25.68
C LEU A 728 3.34 -22.73 24.50
N LEU A 729 2.85 -21.72 23.77
CA LEU A 729 2.09 -21.84 22.55
C LEU A 729 2.86 -21.20 21.39
N ARG A 730 2.95 -21.90 20.27
CA ARG A 730 3.45 -21.35 19.00
C ARG A 730 2.40 -21.59 17.92
N VAL A 731 2.28 -20.65 16.99
CA VAL A 731 1.46 -20.80 15.79
C VAL A 731 2.35 -20.62 14.56
N ALA A 732 2.10 -21.40 13.51
CA ALA A 732 2.77 -21.26 12.22
C ALA A 732 1.84 -21.63 11.08
N ASP A 733 1.95 -20.95 9.95
CA ASP A 733 1.39 -21.37 8.67
C ASP A 733 2.10 -22.64 8.16
N VAL A 734 1.31 -23.62 7.72
CA VAL A 734 1.82 -24.93 7.28
C VAL A 734 1.08 -25.47 6.05
N PRO A 735 1.69 -26.40 5.29
CA PRO A 735 1.02 -27.03 4.15
C PRO A 735 -0.13 -27.96 4.59
N ALA A 736 -1.03 -28.30 3.66
CA ALA A 736 -2.23 -29.10 3.98
C ALA A 736 -1.89 -30.51 4.49
N ASP A 737 -0.80 -31.09 4.00
CA ASP A 737 -0.34 -32.43 4.36
C ASP A 737 0.47 -32.46 5.67
N TYR A 738 0.65 -31.31 6.33
CA TYR A 738 1.57 -31.15 7.45
C TYR A 738 1.39 -32.19 8.58
N ALA A 739 0.14 -32.46 8.97
CA ALA A 739 -0.18 -33.43 10.01
C ALA A 739 0.32 -34.86 9.69
N THR A 740 0.44 -35.21 8.41
CA THR A 740 0.85 -36.56 7.96
C THR A 740 2.36 -36.77 8.02
N ARG A 741 3.15 -35.71 8.14
CA ARG A 741 4.62 -35.76 8.18
C ARG A 741 5.15 -36.26 9.52
N PHE A 742 4.32 -36.22 10.56
CA PHE A 742 4.67 -36.53 11.93
C PHE A 742 3.73 -37.57 12.52
N LYS A 743 4.22 -38.29 13.53
CA LYS A 743 3.40 -39.17 14.37
C LYS A 743 3.80 -39.03 15.83
N PRO A 744 2.91 -39.35 16.79
CA PRO A 744 3.28 -39.47 18.20
C PRO A 744 4.51 -40.36 18.37
N GLY A 745 5.46 -39.88 19.18
CA GLY A 745 6.75 -40.51 19.42
C GLY A 745 7.90 -39.98 18.57
N ASP A 746 7.62 -39.32 17.43
CA ASP A 746 8.68 -38.70 16.61
C ASP A 746 9.45 -37.64 17.42
N LEU A 747 10.75 -37.55 17.16
CA LEU A 747 11.59 -36.43 17.58
C LEU A 747 11.58 -35.38 16.47
N ILE A 748 11.33 -34.12 16.82
CA ILE A 748 11.28 -33.01 15.89
C ILE A 748 12.16 -31.85 16.38
N THR A 749 12.60 -30.99 15.46
CA THR A 749 13.44 -29.83 15.76
C THR A 749 13.15 -28.67 14.82
N ASN A 750 13.40 -27.44 15.28
CA ASN A 750 13.37 -26.24 14.46
C ASN A 750 14.74 -25.91 13.83
N SER A 751 15.75 -26.75 14.09
CA SER A 751 17.13 -26.60 13.60
C SER A 751 17.20 -26.39 12.07
N PRO A 752 18.09 -25.51 11.58
CA PRO A 752 19.14 -24.78 12.33
C PRO A 752 18.69 -23.45 12.94
N ALA A 753 17.43 -23.07 12.82
CA ALA A 753 16.93 -21.77 13.25
C ALA A 753 16.51 -21.74 14.74
N PHE A 754 16.42 -20.53 15.29
CA PHE A 754 15.81 -20.29 16.60
C PHE A 754 14.28 -20.44 16.49
N MET A 755 13.64 -20.80 17.60
CA MET A 755 12.17 -20.95 17.63
C MET A 755 11.57 -20.05 18.69
N SER A 756 10.71 -19.12 18.29
CA SER A 756 9.90 -18.33 19.21
C SER A 756 8.64 -19.08 19.64
N ALA A 757 8.24 -18.92 20.88
CA ALA A 757 6.93 -19.33 21.39
C ALA A 757 6.44 -18.30 22.41
N SER A 758 5.21 -18.40 22.86
CA SER A 758 4.62 -17.44 23.79
C SER A 758 4.03 -18.14 25.00
N SER A 759 4.13 -17.55 26.19
CA SER A 759 3.33 -17.97 27.35
C SER A 759 1.98 -17.25 27.43
N GLY A 760 1.74 -16.26 26.56
CA GLY A 760 0.43 -15.67 26.26
C GLY A 760 -0.27 -16.34 25.08
N ASN A 761 -1.56 -16.05 24.89
CA ASN A 761 -2.36 -16.55 23.76
C ASN A 761 -2.68 -15.47 22.71
N GLU A 762 -2.21 -14.25 22.92
CA GLU A 762 -2.52 -13.07 22.13
C GLU A 762 -2.06 -13.26 20.68
N TYR A 763 -0.81 -13.66 20.46
CA TYR A 763 -0.28 -13.94 19.11
C TYR A 763 -1.07 -15.04 18.39
N ALA A 764 -1.38 -16.13 19.08
CA ALA A 764 -2.18 -17.21 18.52
C ALA A 764 -3.61 -16.78 18.18
N THR A 765 -4.16 -15.88 19.00
CA THR A 765 -5.48 -15.28 18.78
C THR A 765 -5.46 -14.37 17.56
N TYR A 766 -4.41 -13.56 17.40
CA TYR A 766 -4.21 -12.74 16.22
C TYR A 766 -4.05 -13.58 14.95
N ALA A 767 -3.27 -14.67 14.98
CA ALA A 767 -3.12 -15.58 13.84
C ALA A 767 -4.45 -16.21 13.38
N LEU A 768 -5.42 -16.39 14.29
CA LEU A 768 -6.77 -16.85 13.95
C LEU A 768 -7.67 -15.75 13.38
N TRP A 769 -7.31 -14.47 13.54
CA TRP A 769 -8.13 -13.32 13.16
C TRP A 769 -7.59 -12.59 11.92
N ASP A 770 -6.28 -12.59 11.72
CA ASP A 770 -5.62 -11.99 10.57
C ASP A 770 -5.88 -12.80 9.29
N GLN A 771 -5.64 -12.21 8.11
CA GLN A 771 -5.83 -12.86 6.81
C GLN A 771 -5.02 -14.17 6.64
N ALA A 772 -4.06 -14.45 7.53
CA ALA A 772 -3.43 -15.76 7.69
C ALA A 772 -4.40 -16.90 8.08
N ALA A 773 -5.64 -16.61 8.50
CA ALA A 773 -6.70 -17.61 8.69
C ALA A 773 -7.66 -17.73 7.49
N ILE A 774 -7.57 -16.83 6.50
CA ILE A 774 -8.39 -16.88 5.27
C ILE A 774 -7.83 -17.94 4.34
N ALA A 775 -8.68 -18.85 3.87
CA ALA A 775 -8.32 -19.82 2.84
C ALA A 775 -7.88 -19.09 1.55
N GLY A 776 -6.63 -19.28 1.11
CA GLY A 776 -6.10 -18.64 -0.11
C GLY A 776 -4.63 -18.22 -0.10
N THR A 777 -3.93 -18.29 1.05
CA THR A 777 -2.46 -18.14 1.08
C THR A 777 -1.75 -19.45 0.71
N ASP A 778 -0.46 -19.40 0.37
CA ASP A 778 0.38 -20.57 0.02
C ASP A 778 0.41 -21.68 1.10
N HIS A 779 -0.13 -21.39 2.28
CA HIS A 779 -0.19 -22.28 3.43
C HIS A 779 -1.66 -22.52 3.84
N PRO A 780 -2.29 -23.60 3.35
CA PRO A 780 -3.72 -23.84 3.53
C PRO A 780 -4.12 -24.29 4.96
N ALA A 781 -3.19 -24.43 5.90
CA ALA A 781 -3.47 -24.86 7.27
C ALA A 781 -2.65 -24.04 8.30
N LEU A 782 -3.11 -24.03 9.55
CA LEU A 782 -2.39 -23.45 10.69
C LEU A 782 -1.95 -24.54 11.66
N ALA A 783 -0.67 -24.59 12.04
CA ALA A 783 -0.17 -25.46 13.09
C ALA A 783 -0.12 -24.73 14.44
N PHE A 784 -0.67 -25.36 15.48
CA PHE A 784 -0.63 -24.92 16.87
C PHE A 784 0.23 -25.90 17.68
N TYR A 785 1.32 -25.42 18.25
CA TYR A 785 2.24 -26.21 19.06
C TYR A 785 2.03 -25.90 20.54
N ASP A 786 1.56 -26.89 21.28
CA ASP A 786 1.39 -26.87 22.73
C ASP A 786 2.63 -27.48 23.38
N ILE A 787 3.53 -26.66 23.92
CA ILE A 787 4.92 -27.04 24.22
C ILE A 787 5.19 -27.08 25.73
N GLU A 788 5.61 -28.24 26.24
CA GLU A 788 6.25 -28.39 27.56
C GLU A 788 7.76 -28.14 27.42
N ALA A 789 8.18 -26.91 27.71
CA ALA A 789 9.52 -26.39 27.51
C ALA A 789 10.39 -26.48 28.77
N ARG A 790 11.71 -26.57 28.57
CA ARG A 790 12.73 -26.68 29.62
C ARG A 790 13.87 -25.67 29.44
N SER A 791 14.34 -25.46 28.21
CA SER A 791 15.52 -24.62 27.93
C SER A 791 15.19 -23.21 27.43
N ALA A 792 13.95 -22.96 27.00
CA ALA A 792 13.54 -21.65 26.50
C ALA A 792 13.76 -20.54 27.54
N LYS A 793 14.06 -19.33 27.06
CA LYS A 793 14.24 -18.14 27.90
C LYS A 793 13.15 -17.11 27.61
N PRO A 794 12.49 -16.54 28.63
CA PRO A 794 11.47 -15.52 28.44
C PRO A 794 12.11 -14.17 28.14
N PHE A 795 11.45 -13.34 27.35
CA PHE A 795 11.88 -11.97 27.09
C PHE A 795 10.96 -11.05 27.90
N LEU A 796 11.52 -10.44 28.95
CA LEU A 796 10.75 -9.62 29.87
C LEU A 796 10.61 -8.18 29.35
N ASP A 797 9.37 -7.72 29.34
CA ASP A 797 8.97 -6.35 29.03
C ASP A 797 9.74 -5.31 29.85
N GLY A 798 10.23 -4.27 29.19
CA GLY A 798 11.03 -3.18 29.74
C GLY A 798 12.45 -3.58 30.17
N ILE A 799 12.91 -4.79 29.82
CA ILE A 799 14.27 -5.27 30.09
C ILE A 799 14.91 -5.77 28.79
N ALA A 800 14.34 -6.83 28.22
CA ALA A 800 14.86 -7.52 27.03
C ALA A 800 14.05 -7.21 25.76
N THR A 801 12.78 -6.80 25.92
CA THR A 801 11.86 -6.44 24.83
C THR A 801 10.98 -5.27 25.28
N ASP A 802 10.49 -4.49 24.33
CA ASP A 802 9.43 -3.48 24.53
C ASP A 802 8.04 -3.99 24.08
N ALA A 803 7.99 -5.20 23.51
CA ALA A 803 6.76 -5.86 23.06
C ALA A 803 6.02 -6.54 24.22
N SER A 804 5.49 -5.72 25.14
CA SER A 804 4.84 -6.18 26.38
C SER A 804 3.74 -7.24 26.21
N ALA A 805 3.03 -7.23 25.07
CA ALA A 805 1.89 -8.10 24.81
C ALA A 805 2.27 -9.53 24.37
N GLU A 806 3.50 -9.77 23.92
CA GLU A 806 3.84 -11.04 23.26
C GLU A 806 4.23 -12.15 24.23
N ARG A 807 4.71 -11.79 25.43
CA ARG A 807 5.26 -12.73 26.43
C ARG A 807 6.13 -13.81 25.76
N GLU A 808 7.03 -13.37 24.88
CA GLU A 808 7.82 -14.24 24.02
C GLU A 808 8.85 -15.05 24.83
N TRP A 809 9.10 -16.26 24.34
CA TRP A 809 10.14 -17.18 24.78
C TRP A 809 10.93 -17.64 23.57
N LEU A 810 12.25 -17.71 23.73
CA LEU A 810 13.15 -18.13 22.66
C LEU A 810 13.83 -19.45 22.97
N PHE A 811 13.69 -20.41 22.07
CA PHE A 811 14.48 -21.63 22.02
C PHE A 811 15.69 -21.45 21.11
N ARG A 812 16.79 -22.13 21.46
CA ARG A 812 18.01 -22.14 20.66
C ARG A 812 17.85 -23.04 19.42
N PRO A 813 18.74 -22.87 18.42
CA PRO A 813 19.00 -23.90 17.45
C PRO A 813 19.23 -25.26 18.11
N ASN A 814 18.86 -26.34 17.44
CA ASN A 814 19.02 -27.72 17.92
C ASN A 814 18.20 -28.12 19.16
N THR A 815 17.24 -27.30 19.62
CA THR A 815 16.25 -27.82 20.58
C THR A 815 15.42 -28.92 19.93
N VAL A 816 15.25 -30.04 20.63
CA VAL A 816 14.50 -31.21 20.17
C VAL A 816 13.26 -31.42 21.02
N PHE A 817 12.16 -31.75 20.36
CA PHE A 817 10.88 -32.04 20.99
C PHE A 817 10.42 -33.44 20.62
N LYS A 818 9.83 -34.16 21.57
CA LYS A 818 9.08 -35.39 21.29
C LYS A 818 7.62 -35.04 21.08
N VAL A 819 7.04 -35.53 19.98
CA VAL A 819 5.62 -35.40 19.70
C VAL A 819 4.84 -36.32 20.64
N LYS A 820 4.03 -35.77 21.54
CA LYS A 820 3.12 -36.54 22.39
C LYS A 820 1.81 -36.88 21.67
N GLU A 821 1.29 -35.92 20.93
CA GLU A 821 -0.05 -36.00 20.34
C GLU A 821 -0.12 -35.13 19.09
N ILE A 822 -0.93 -35.54 18.11
CA ILE A 822 -1.30 -34.76 16.95
C ILE A 822 -2.82 -34.83 16.82
N GLY A 823 -3.46 -33.69 16.57
CA GLY A 823 -4.89 -33.59 16.32
C GLY A 823 -5.17 -32.62 15.20
N VAL A 824 -6.27 -32.79 14.48
CA VAL A 824 -6.70 -31.86 13.43
C VAL A 824 -8.09 -31.36 13.77
N LEU A 825 -8.25 -30.05 13.86
CA LEU A 825 -9.55 -29.39 13.90
C LEU A 825 -9.88 -28.96 12.46
N PRO A 826 -10.88 -29.58 11.80
CA PRO A 826 -11.27 -29.16 10.46
C PRO A 826 -11.80 -27.72 10.49
N ALA A 827 -11.71 -27.05 9.34
CA ALA A 827 -12.31 -25.74 9.16
C ALA A 827 -13.81 -25.78 9.50
N SER A 828 -14.29 -24.81 10.29
CA SER A 828 -15.72 -24.71 10.62
C SER A 828 -16.54 -24.05 9.52
N GLY A 829 -15.88 -23.40 8.56
CA GLY A 829 -16.47 -22.76 7.40
C GLY A 829 -15.50 -22.64 6.22
N PRO A 830 -15.97 -22.24 5.03
CA PRO A 830 -15.16 -22.17 3.81
C PRO A 830 -14.01 -21.14 3.88
N ASP A 831 -14.14 -20.14 4.74
CA ASP A 831 -13.16 -19.06 4.90
C ASP A 831 -12.14 -19.33 6.00
N GLU A 832 -12.20 -20.48 6.66
CA GLU A 832 -11.31 -20.83 7.77
C GLU A 832 -10.30 -21.89 7.36
N LYS A 833 -9.03 -21.72 7.74
CA LYS A 833 -8.03 -22.78 7.57
C LYS A 833 -8.25 -23.93 8.57
N PRO A 834 -8.11 -25.21 8.14
CA PRO A 834 -7.96 -26.31 9.09
C PRO A 834 -6.76 -26.06 10.02
N ARG A 835 -6.89 -26.51 11.27
CA ARG A 835 -5.89 -26.30 12.31
C ARG A 835 -5.28 -27.64 12.73
N VAL A 836 -3.96 -27.74 12.73
CA VAL A 836 -3.19 -28.92 13.15
C VAL A 836 -2.59 -28.65 14.52
N GLY A 837 -3.04 -29.38 15.54
CA GLY A 837 -2.51 -29.28 16.89
C GLY A 837 -1.41 -30.30 17.09
N MET A 838 -0.29 -29.89 17.72
CA MET A 838 0.76 -30.80 18.16
C MET A 838 1.12 -30.53 19.62
N ARG A 839 1.06 -31.56 20.47
CA ARG A 839 1.61 -31.48 21.83
C ARG A 839 3.07 -31.93 21.82
N LEU A 840 3.95 -31.06 22.30
CA LEU A 840 5.39 -31.23 22.23
C LEU A 840 5.99 -31.24 23.63
N VAL A 841 6.98 -32.11 23.87
CA VAL A 841 7.79 -32.07 25.09
C VAL A 841 9.25 -31.97 24.73
N GLU A 842 9.92 -30.98 25.29
CA GLU A 842 11.35 -30.80 25.07
C GLU A 842 12.16 -31.98 25.65
N VAL A 843 13.07 -32.51 24.83
CA VAL A 843 13.97 -33.62 25.17
C VAL A 843 15.41 -33.08 25.21
N PRO A 844 16.19 -33.36 26.27
CA PRO A 844 17.58 -32.95 26.34
C PRO A 844 18.42 -33.67 25.28
N VAL A 845 19.27 -32.92 24.56
CA VAL A 845 20.20 -33.47 23.57
C VAL A 845 21.55 -33.68 24.22
N THR A 846 21.78 -34.86 24.78
CA THR A 846 23.05 -35.23 25.46
C THR A 846 24.04 -35.97 24.57
N ALA A 847 23.58 -36.49 23.43
CA ALA A 847 24.37 -37.07 22.36
C ALA A 847 23.72 -36.73 21.01
N ALA A 848 24.49 -36.87 19.92
CA ALA A 848 23.94 -36.63 18.58
C ALA A 848 22.78 -37.60 18.29
N LEU A 849 21.66 -37.08 17.79
CA LEU A 849 20.46 -37.85 17.50
C LEU A 849 19.82 -37.40 16.19
N GLU A 850 18.94 -38.25 15.63
CA GLU A 850 18.13 -37.89 14.46
C GLU A 850 16.78 -37.33 14.90
N ALA A 851 16.40 -36.18 14.37
CA ALA A 851 15.10 -35.55 14.57
C ALA A 851 14.57 -35.02 13.24
N LYS A 852 13.26 -34.93 13.06
CA LYS A 852 12.66 -34.34 11.86
C LYS A 852 12.63 -32.82 11.97
N ASN A 853 13.02 -32.10 10.93
CA ASN A 853 12.77 -30.67 10.86
C ASN A 853 11.26 -30.40 10.88
N ILE A 854 10.83 -29.48 11.74
CA ILE A 854 9.42 -29.23 12.02
C ILE A 854 8.68 -28.68 10.79
N TYR A 855 9.31 -27.93 9.87
CA TYR A 855 8.63 -27.43 8.66
C TYR A 855 8.63 -28.45 7.52
N THR A 856 9.77 -29.09 7.28
CA THR A 856 9.96 -29.92 6.09
C THR A 856 9.61 -31.40 6.33
N GLY A 857 9.62 -31.86 7.57
CA GLY A 857 9.49 -33.27 7.93
C GLY A 857 10.73 -34.12 7.62
N GLN A 858 11.79 -33.53 7.04
CA GLN A 858 13.03 -34.23 6.71
C GLN A 858 13.84 -34.54 7.97
N THR A 859 14.43 -35.73 8.04
CA THR A 859 15.34 -36.10 9.14
C THR A 859 16.63 -35.28 9.05
N VAL A 860 17.01 -34.64 10.15
CA VAL A 860 18.24 -33.91 10.35
C VAL A 860 18.98 -34.47 11.56
N LYS A 861 20.31 -34.41 11.53
CA LYS A 861 21.16 -34.79 12.66
C LYS A 861 21.32 -33.59 13.59
N VAL A 862 21.04 -33.79 14.87
CA VAL A 862 21.11 -32.74 15.89
C VAL A 862 22.17 -33.13 16.92
N SER A 863 23.11 -32.22 17.18
CA SER A 863 24.23 -32.44 18.11
C SER A 863 24.07 -31.63 19.40
N PRO A 864 24.61 -32.11 20.54
CA PRO A 864 24.66 -31.34 21.78
C PRO A 864 25.44 -30.03 21.58
N GLY A 865 24.98 -28.94 22.20
CA GLY A 865 25.67 -27.66 22.16
C GLY A 865 25.35 -26.75 20.97
N GLY A 866 24.43 -27.15 20.08
CA GLY A 866 24.07 -26.36 18.89
C GLY A 866 24.85 -26.78 17.65
N PRO A 867 24.47 -26.28 16.45
CA PRO A 867 25.24 -26.53 15.24
C PRO A 867 26.57 -25.79 15.35
N ALA A 868 27.68 -26.45 14.99
CA ALA A 868 28.88 -25.69 14.67
C ALA A 868 28.55 -24.83 13.45
N VAL A 869 28.87 -23.54 13.49
CA VAL A 869 28.71 -22.60 12.36
C VAL A 869 29.20 -23.21 11.04
N GLU A 870 30.34 -23.90 11.08
CA GLU A 870 30.94 -24.58 9.93
C GLU A 870 30.03 -25.65 9.29
N GLU A 871 29.16 -26.29 10.10
CA GLU A 871 28.21 -27.30 9.66
C GLU A 871 26.98 -26.67 8.95
N ILE A 872 26.68 -25.40 9.23
CA ILE A 872 25.57 -24.64 8.61
C ILE A 872 25.92 -24.23 7.18
N VAL A 873 27.19 -23.88 6.93
CA VAL A 873 27.70 -23.40 5.63
C VAL A 873 27.96 -24.55 4.65
N ALA A 874 28.24 -25.76 5.15
CA ALA A 874 28.65 -26.91 4.33
C ALA A 874 27.49 -27.75 3.74
N GLY A 875 26.26 -27.21 3.69
CA GLY A 875 25.08 -27.93 3.18
C GLY A 875 25.32 -28.60 1.82
N PRO A 876 24.70 -29.77 1.54
CA PRO A 876 24.99 -30.55 0.35
C PRO A 876 24.63 -29.74 -0.90
N SER A 877 25.65 -29.29 -1.63
CA SER A 877 25.50 -28.74 -2.97
C SER A 877 24.69 -29.74 -3.81
N PRO A 878 23.62 -29.33 -4.51
CA PRO A 878 22.76 -30.25 -5.25
C PRO A 878 23.63 -30.99 -6.27
N ALA A 879 23.78 -32.31 -6.06
CA ALA A 879 24.58 -33.16 -6.91
C ALA A 879 24.09 -33.02 -8.36
N LYS A 880 24.89 -32.37 -9.21
CA LYS A 880 24.73 -32.45 -10.66
C LYS A 880 24.77 -33.93 -11.02
N LYS A 881 23.64 -34.49 -11.44
CA LYS A 881 23.59 -35.84 -12.04
C LYS A 881 24.57 -35.86 -13.22
N GLN A 882 25.77 -36.39 -13.00
CA GLN A 882 26.64 -36.81 -14.08
C GLN A 882 25.93 -37.97 -14.79
N LYS A 883 25.47 -37.73 -16.02
CA LYS A 883 25.17 -38.79 -16.96
C LYS A 883 26.48 -39.50 -17.29
N THR A 884 26.70 -40.66 -16.71
CA THR A 884 27.63 -41.64 -17.27
C THR A 884 26.92 -42.35 -18.42
N GLY A 885 27.51 -42.26 -19.61
CA GLY A 885 27.22 -43.18 -20.72
C GLY A 885 27.86 -44.54 -20.51
#